data_AF-A0A535DCK5-F1
#
_entry.id   AF-A0A535DCK5-F1
#
_cell.length_a   1.000
_cell.length_b   1.000
_cell.length_c   1.000
_cell.angle_alpha   90.00
_cell.angle_beta   90.00
_cell.angle_gamma   90.00
#
_symmetry.space_group_name_H-M   'P 1'
#
loop_
_entity.id
_entity.type
_entity.pdbx_description
1 polymer ?
#
loop_
_entity_poly.entity_id
_entity_poly.type
_entity_poly.pdbx_seq_one_letter_code
_entity_poly.pdbx_strand_id
1 'polypeptide(L)'
;MSSRFAGTVGNGRILARVGRDGSLIGLKGPHFDHELVDRPIHAVIVLHNGKRRLGGRGWKHHLEYIRGTNVLRVLSRHATGLKIERRLAAIGDCLCSAFRCGEEAEVAWERGLGELVPEAGLRITEKWPDEFDLPPLGGATRAWVVARVPDLSDRATITGLYARSILVIAQHHDRSGAFAGADGDGALVAHALDVCGERGAARDFFEWATRGGRTDPQLAWALERHLYWSHSPSLHARLEELKATVGVESPPQPLPGTSATLWAAWQDAVAGRRAAAIAALQSAVVKRTPLRLFLSGGAVDLRAHALLLLTVHALIPARGAVEDGFFEHQATAQSTRRARALYAGAFHAGMPEPNEATRVVAEVRSDLDVLSVTMNMENGAVLEMERHEERDGLPARWTGRVLPAQEGEVSTYRIGVQLRDSKAPPMWASDSDPRPGGQEFAVEAAPPPPPDWFADALCYHVMVDRFARPGESLAVPGDSTALYGGTLDGIRDRLDHIAALGCNTLWLSPVHKSPSHHGYDHEDFIEVEPRYGGDAALIRLVEAAHGRGMRMLLDFVPNHTGRGHHLFRDAVEKDGDAAAYYRFWQWPHYYRCFSDVISLPELDTGSRHVQQHLVRAAQHWLTAYGVDGIRCDHVAGVDPAFWIELRRGLRQVKPDPLILGEATGTTDWLARYAGRLDAIFDFDLTYYVRQALARGRMGAAAFASWLDEHDGAYGGLARATLLDNHDMNRFLWMAAGNVDRVKLAATLLLTLPGMPVIYYGTEVGLSQRHDGIVENAEARLPMLWGSDQNQGILEHFQRLGKLRGESLALRRGARRTVIADAEVFVYERWIEDESVMVALNFSEQAQRREVPGLPGSIELPPLGSTVMEASTIRS
;
A
#
# COMPACT_ATOMS: atom_id res chain seq x y z
N MET A 1 24.57 11.03 -67.18
CA MET A 1 23.30 10.44 -67.62
C MET A 1 22.56 9.96 -66.37
N SER A 2 21.43 10.57 -66.05
CA SER A 2 20.56 10.17 -64.92
C SER A 2 19.80 8.90 -65.30
N SER A 3 19.79 7.89 -64.45
CA SER A 3 18.93 6.71 -64.64
C SER A 3 17.46 7.10 -64.43
N ARG A 4 16.58 6.64 -65.32
CA ARG A 4 15.13 6.79 -65.19
C ARG A 4 14.55 5.47 -64.74
N PHE A 5 13.89 5.48 -63.58
CA PHE A 5 13.18 4.31 -63.07
C PHE A 5 11.68 4.51 -63.22
N ALA A 6 10.98 3.45 -63.66
CA ALA A 6 9.54 3.47 -63.89
C ALA A 6 8.84 2.53 -62.89
N GLY A 7 7.94 3.08 -62.08
CA GLY A 7 7.05 2.33 -61.19
C GLY A 7 5.58 2.59 -61.53
N THR A 8 4.71 1.63 -61.22
CA THR A 8 3.25 1.74 -61.42
C THR A 8 2.51 1.88 -60.09
N VAL A 9 1.65 2.89 -59.96
CA VAL A 9 0.76 3.10 -58.80
C VAL A 9 -0.64 3.36 -59.36
N GLY A 10 -1.54 2.37 -59.26
CA GLY A 10 -2.80 2.40 -60.01
C GLY A 10 -2.58 2.48 -61.53
N ASN A 11 -3.61 2.87 -62.30
CA ASN A 11 -3.58 2.91 -63.78
C ASN A 11 -2.62 3.94 -64.43
N GLY A 12 -1.60 4.43 -63.72
CA GLY A 12 -0.60 5.39 -64.22
C GLY A 12 0.85 5.03 -63.85
N ARG A 13 1.78 5.34 -64.76
CA ARG A 13 3.24 5.21 -64.54
C ARG A 13 3.81 6.49 -63.94
N ILE A 14 4.65 6.36 -62.91
CA ILE A 14 5.44 7.44 -62.32
C ILE A 14 6.91 7.22 -62.68
N LEU A 15 7.58 8.28 -63.13
CA LEU A 15 8.99 8.29 -63.50
C LEU A 15 9.80 9.06 -62.46
N ALA A 16 10.77 8.39 -61.85
CA ALA A 16 11.73 8.98 -60.94
C ALA A 16 13.06 9.22 -61.68
N ARG A 17 13.67 10.39 -61.45
CA ARG A 17 15.00 10.74 -61.93
C ARG A 17 15.96 10.74 -60.74
N VAL A 18 16.97 9.88 -60.82
CA VAL A 18 17.95 9.67 -59.74
C VAL A 18 19.31 10.23 -60.18
N GLY A 19 19.98 10.93 -59.27
CA GLY A 19 21.34 11.44 -59.40
C GLY A 19 22.39 10.32 -59.39
N ARG A 20 23.65 10.66 -59.68
CA ARG A 20 24.74 9.67 -59.74
C ARG A 20 25.11 9.07 -58.38
N ASP A 21 24.68 9.69 -57.30
CA ASP A 21 24.87 9.31 -55.89
C ASP A 21 23.66 8.56 -55.31
N GLY A 22 22.71 8.12 -56.15
CA GLY A 22 21.49 7.44 -55.69
C GLY A 22 20.41 8.38 -55.12
N SER A 23 20.63 9.70 -55.13
CA SER A 23 19.67 10.68 -54.63
C SER A 23 18.53 10.96 -55.61
N LEU A 24 17.30 11.14 -55.12
CA LEU A 24 16.16 11.48 -55.98
C LEU A 24 16.16 12.98 -56.32
N ILE A 25 16.35 13.31 -57.61
CA ILE A 25 16.49 14.69 -58.11
C ILE A 25 15.27 15.17 -58.94
N GLY A 26 14.29 14.31 -59.22
CA GLY A 26 13.05 14.72 -59.87
C GLY A 26 11.99 13.62 -59.98
N LEU A 27 10.72 14.02 -60.00
CA LEU A 27 9.55 13.14 -60.14
C LEU A 27 8.60 13.65 -61.21
N LYS A 28 8.21 12.77 -62.14
CA LYS A 28 7.30 13.11 -63.24
C LYS A 28 6.21 12.04 -63.42
N GLY A 29 4.96 12.45 -63.46
CA GLY A 29 3.82 11.53 -63.62
C GLY A 29 2.51 12.27 -63.91
N PRO A 30 1.40 11.56 -64.17
CA PRO A 30 0.12 12.16 -64.59
C PRO A 30 -0.47 13.18 -63.61
N HIS A 31 0.06 13.27 -62.39
CA HIS A 31 -0.38 14.19 -61.33
C HIS A 31 0.79 14.98 -60.69
N PHE A 32 2.01 14.90 -61.24
CA PHE A 32 3.22 15.53 -60.68
C PHE A 32 4.10 16.11 -61.79
N ASP A 33 4.41 17.40 -61.73
CA ASP A 33 5.37 18.04 -62.64
C ASP A 33 6.18 19.08 -61.85
N HIS A 34 7.22 18.63 -61.14
CA HIS A 34 8.11 19.50 -60.37
C HIS A 34 9.56 18.99 -60.39
N GLU A 35 10.50 19.89 -60.71
CA GLU A 35 11.93 19.70 -60.46
C GLU A 35 12.23 20.10 -59.01
N LEU A 36 12.89 19.22 -58.26
CA LEU A 36 13.27 19.46 -56.86
C LEU A 36 14.73 19.94 -56.82
N VAL A 37 15.01 20.94 -56.00
CA VAL A 37 16.31 21.64 -55.94
C VAL A 37 17.25 20.99 -54.91
N ASP A 38 18.48 20.66 -55.35
CA ASP A 38 19.79 20.47 -54.69
C ASP A 38 19.93 19.77 -53.32
N ARG A 39 18.96 18.99 -52.83
CA ARG A 39 19.17 18.16 -51.61
C ARG A 39 18.80 16.69 -51.81
N PRO A 40 19.61 15.75 -51.29
CA PRO A 40 19.35 14.32 -51.45
C PRO A 40 18.12 13.88 -50.62
N ILE A 41 17.15 13.28 -51.30
CA ILE A 41 15.93 12.72 -50.70
C ILE A 41 16.06 11.19 -50.68
N HIS A 42 15.95 10.59 -49.49
CA HIS A 42 16.09 9.13 -49.30
C HIS A 42 14.75 8.39 -49.28
N ALA A 43 13.63 9.10 -49.08
CA ALA A 43 12.30 8.52 -49.07
C ALA A 43 11.23 9.53 -49.52
N VAL A 44 10.26 9.05 -50.29
CA VAL A 44 9.07 9.81 -50.70
C VAL A 44 7.83 9.09 -50.23
N ILE A 45 6.96 9.81 -49.53
CA ILE A 45 5.71 9.27 -48.98
C ILE A 45 4.54 9.92 -49.69
N VAL A 46 3.75 9.09 -50.39
CA VAL A 46 2.53 9.52 -51.08
C VAL A 46 1.31 8.98 -50.35
N LEU A 47 0.41 9.89 -49.96
CA LEU A 47 -0.84 9.56 -49.30
C LEU A 47 -1.99 9.71 -50.29
N HIS A 48 -2.72 8.63 -50.56
CA HIS A 48 -3.94 8.65 -51.37
C HIS A 48 -5.15 8.19 -50.55
N ASN A 49 -6.24 8.95 -50.63
CA ASN A 49 -7.48 8.63 -49.93
C ASN A 49 -8.40 7.86 -50.89
N GLY A 50 -8.66 6.59 -50.60
CA GLY A 50 -9.38 5.69 -51.50
C GLY A 50 -10.89 5.79 -51.37
N LYS A 51 -11.53 6.79 -52.01
CA LYS A 51 -12.97 6.70 -52.31
C LYS A 51 -13.27 7.05 -53.77
N ARG A 52 -14.22 6.29 -54.32
CA ARG A 52 -14.74 6.23 -55.69
C ARG A 52 -14.77 7.57 -56.44
N ARG A 53 -14.52 7.47 -57.75
CA ARG A 53 -14.76 8.49 -58.82
C ARG A 53 -15.96 9.38 -58.51
N LEU A 54 -15.70 10.66 -58.27
CA LEU A 54 -16.58 11.77 -58.64
C LEU A 54 -15.88 12.55 -59.75
N GLY A 55 -16.62 12.87 -60.81
CA GLY A 55 -16.08 13.23 -62.11
C GLY A 55 -15.13 14.44 -62.15
N GLY A 56 -14.12 14.34 -63.02
CA GLY A 56 -13.78 15.42 -63.95
C GLY A 56 -13.13 16.70 -63.42
N ARG A 57 -12.32 16.68 -62.35
CA ARG A 57 -11.36 17.78 -62.07
C ARG A 57 -10.01 17.24 -61.59
N GLY A 58 -8.93 17.76 -62.16
CA GLY A 58 -7.56 17.33 -61.87
C GLY A 58 -7.11 17.65 -60.45
N TRP A 59 -6.35 16.74 -59.85
CA TRP A 59 -5.77 16.86 -58.51
C TRP A 59 -4.63 17.88 -58.52
N LYS A 60 -4.61 18.81 -57.54
CA LYS A 60 -3.42 19.63 -57.23
C LYS A 60 -2.80 19.13 -55.93
N HIS A 61 -1.55 18.68 -55.99
CA HIS A 61 -0.79 18.19 -54.86
C HIS A 61 0.16 19.28 -54.33
N HIS A 62 0.31 19.35 -53.00
CA HIS A 62 1.34 20.17 -52.33
C HIS A 62 2.47 19.27 -51.84
N LEU A 63 3.71 19.71 -52.09
CA LEU A 63 4.93 19.05 -51.60
C LEU A 63 5.47 19.83 -50.40
N GLU A 64 5.76 19.11 -49.32
CA GLU A 64 6.34 19.67 -48.10
C GLU A 64 7.61 18.88 -47.75
N TYR A 65 8.72 19.60 -47.56
CA TYR A 65 9.98 19.03 -47.09
C TYR A 65 10.02 19.08 -45.57
N ILE A 66 10.17 17.92 -44.93
CA ILE A 66 10.19 17.83 -43.47
C ILE A 66 11.57 18.28 -42.98
N ARG A 67 11.64 19.50 -42.44
CA ARG A 67 12.88 20.11 -41.91
C ARG A 67 13.59 19.16 -40.94
N GLY A 68 14.87 18.92 -41.17
CA GLY A 68 15.71 18.02 -40.36
C GLY A 68 15.69 16.55 -40.80
N THR A 69 14.92 16.20 -41.84
CA THR A 69 14.89 14.85 -42.42
C THR A 69 15.06 14.90 -43.94
N ASN A 70 15.62 13.86 -44.55
CA ASN A 70 15.75 13.74 -46.00
C ASN A 70 14.49 13.11 -46.64
N VAL A 71 13.30 13.50 -46.15
CA VAL A 71 12.01 12.90 -46.51
C VAL A 71 11.07 13.95 -47.12
N LEU A 72 10.45 13.59 -48.24
CA LEU A 72 9.50 14.46 -48.96
C LEU A 72 8.06 13.97 -48.77
N ARG A 73 7.18 14.88 -48.35
CA ARG A 73 5.76 14.62 -48.08
C ARG A 73 4.86 15.19 -49.17
N VAL A 74 3.91 14.40 -49.67
CA VAL A 74 2.95 14.83 -50.70
C VAL A 74 1.51 14.81 -50.18
N LEU A 75 0.81 15.95 -50.21
CA LEU A 75 -0.57 16.11 -49.71
C LEU A 75 -1.55 16.48 -50.84
N SER A 76 -2.77 15.92 -50.82
CA SER A 76 -3.85 16.20 -51.79
C SER A 76 -4.94 17.09 -51.16
N ARG A 77 -5.33 18.20 -51.80
CA ARG A 77 -6.31 19.16 -51.24
C ARG A 77 -7.74 18.90 -51.72
N HIS A 78 -8.59 18.39 -50.83
CA HIS A 78 -10.01 18.78 -50.72
C HIS A 78 -10.51 18.54 -49.28
N ALA A 79 -10.40 19.55 -48.42
CA ALA A 79 -11.14 19.65 -47.17
C ALA A 79 -11.31 21.15 -46.85
N THR A 80 -12.56 21.63 -46.90
CA THR A 80 -12.94 22.98 -46.52
C THR A 80 -13.19 23.04 -45.01
N GLY A 81 -12.56 23.99 -44.32
CA GLY A 81 -13.08 24.61 -43.10
C GLY A 81 -12.63 24.05 -41.74
N LEU A 82 -11.58 24.67 -41.18
CA LEU A 82 -11.10 24.65 -39.78
C LEU A 82 -10.44 23.37 -39.21
N LYS A 83 -9.24 23.59 -38.64
CA LYS A 83 -8.36 22.69 -37.86
C LYS A 83 -7.42 21.76 -38.67
N ILE A 84 -6.33 22.32 -39.20
CA ILE A 84 -5.19 21.56 -39.77
C ILE A 84 -3.91 21.61 -38.89
N GLU A 85 -3.97 22.11 -37.65
CA GLU A 85 -2.81 22.03 -36.72
C GLU A 85 -2.94 21.00 -35.58
N ARG A 86 -4.06 20.27 -35.45
CA ARG A 86 -4.22 19.33 -34.30
C ARG A 86 -4.82 17.95 -34.60
N ARG A 87 -4.95 17.53 -35.86
CA ARG A 87 -5.49 16.19 -36.18
C ARG A 87 -4.84 15.57 -37.42
N LEU A 88 -3.64 15.03 -37.24
CA LEU A 88 -3.04 14.03 -38.15
C LEU A 88 -2.37 12.92 -37.32
N ALA A 89 -3.13 12.30 -36.43
CA ALA A 89 -2.74 11.04 -35.79
C ALA A 89 -3.84 9.95 -35.86
N ALA A 90 -4.93 10.20 -36.59
CA ALA A 90 -5.97 9.21 -36.83
C ALA A 90 -6.53 9.41 -38.25
N ILE A 91 -6.06 8.62 -39.22
CA ILE A 91 -6.75 8.44 -40.50
C ILE A 91 -6.75 6.96 -40.84
N GLY A 92 -7.92 6.35 -40.68
CA GLY A 92 -8.30 5.12 -41.36
C GLY A 92 -8.46 5.34 -42.87
N ASP A 93 -8.18 4.29 -43.63
CA ASP A 93 -8.30 4.16 -45.09
C ASP A 93 -7.32 4.97 -45.97
N CYS A 94 -6.04 5.04 -45.60
CA CYS A 94 -4.97 5.54 -46.48
C CYS A 94 -4.06 4.41 -46.97
N LEU A 95 -3.86 4.32 -48.29
CA LEU A 95 -2.78 3.55 -48.90
C LEU A 95 -1.49 4.36 -48.80
N CYS A 96 -0.54 3.88 -47.99
CA CYS A 96 0.81 4.42 -47.94
C CYS A 96 1.70 3.64 -48.91
N SER A 97 2.49 4.36 -49.73
CA SER A 97 3.56 3.77 -50.53
C SER A 97 4.88 4.45 -50.17
N ALA A 98 5.89 3.66 -49.84
CA ALA A 98 7.24 4.12 -49.54
C ALA A 98 8.22 3.51 -50.56
N PHE A 99 9.17 4.32 -51.02
CA PHE A 99 10.26 3.87 -51.89
C PHE A 99 11.59 4.13 -51.16
N ARG A 100 12.44 3.11 -51.08
CA ARG A 100 13.79 3.20 -50.51
C ARG A 100 14.79 2.99 -51.65
N CYS A 101 15.75 3.90 -51.83
CA CYS A 101 16.84 3.74 -52.78
C CYS A 101 18.11 3.29 -52.05
N GLY A 102 18.67 2.13 -52.45
CA GLY A 102 20.01 1.67 -52.10
C GLY A 102 20.97 1.72 -53.29
N GLU A 103 22.26 1.53 -53.05
CA GLU A 103 23.35 1.70 -54.05
C GLU A 103 23.32 0.68 -55.21
N GLU A 104 22.60 -0.43 -55.08
CA GLU A 104 22.25 -1.32 -56.19
C GLU A 104 20.73 -1.38 -56.34
N ALA A 105 20.25 -0.86 -57.47
CA ALA A 105 18.84 -0.55 -57.68
C ALA A 105 17.99 -1.80 -57.97
N GLU A 106 17.57 -2.49 -56.92
CA GLU A 106 16.32 -3.24 -56.89
C GLU A 106 15.27 -2.43 -56.13
N VAL A 107 14.23 -1.96 -56.84
CA VAL A 107 13.04 -1.38 -56.22
C VAL A 107 12.23 -2.54 -55.65
N ALA A 108 12.58 -2.98 -54.44
CA ALA A 108 11.81 -4.00 -53.74
C ALA A 108 10.47 -3.41 -53.30
N TRP A 109 9.39 -4.07 -53.72
CA TRP A 109 8.04 -3.75 -53.31
C TRP A 109 7.73 -4.52 -52.03
N GLU A 110 7.84 -3.88 -50.86
CA GLU A 110 7.39 -4.51 -49.62
C GLU A 110 5.86 -4.40 -49.50
N ARG A 111 5.17 -5.49 -49.83
CA ARG A 111 3.74 -5.66 -49.52
C ARG A 111 3.59 -6.09 -48.05
N GLY A 112 3.93 -5.21 -47.12
CA GLY A 112 3.86 -5.50 -45.68
C GLY A 112 2.49 -5.17 -45.07
N LEU A 113 1.47 -6.00 -45.29
CA LEU A 113 0.19 -5.94 -44.57
C LEU A 113 -0.37 -7.33 -44.19
N GLY A 114 0.35 -8.43 -44.48
CA GLY A 114 -0.20 -9.80 -44.46
C GLY A 114 0.14 -10.71 -43.27
N GLU A 115 1.14 -10.40 -42.45
CA GLU A 115 1.42 -11.14 -41.19
C GLU A 115 0.71 -10.54 -39.97
N LEU A 116 -0.10 -9.52 -40.22
CA LEU A 116 -0.94 -8.85 -39.24
C LEU A 116 -2.36 -8.81 -39.80
N VAL A 117 -3.21 -9.72 -39.29
CA VAL A 117 -4.69 -9.70 -39.21
C VAL A 117 -5.29 -10.98 -39.81
N PRO A 118 -5.66 -11.98 -39.00
CA PRO A 118 -6.68 -12.92 -39.41
C PRO A 118 -8.04 -12.47 -38.86
N GLU A 119 -8.85 -11.96 -39.79
CA GLU A 119 -10.28 -12.27 -39.94
C GLU A 119 -11.18 -12.19 -38.71
N ALA A 120 -11.58 -10.95 -38.37
CA ALA A 120 -12.95 -10.52 -38.01
C ALA A 120 -12.86 -9.24 -37.17
N GLY A 121 -12.30 -8.19 -37.77
CA GLY A 121 -12.72 -6.82 -37.51
C GLY A 121 -12.60 -6.26 -36.10
N LEU A 122 -11.40 -6.16 -35.51
CA LEU A 122 -10.95 -4.97 -34.77
C LEU A 122 -9.46 -5.07 -34.41
N ARG A 123 -8.69 -4.00 -34.66
CA ARG A 123 -7.33 -3.86 -34.13
C ARG A 123 -7.03 -2.45 -33.63
N ILE A 124 -6.53 -2.48 -32.40
CA ILE A 124 -5.99 -1.43 -31.53
C ILE A 124 -5.06 -0.51 -32.33
N THR A 125 -5.34 0.79 -32.35
CA THR A 125 -4.43 1.80 -32.94
C THR A 125 -4.23 2.97 -31.99
N GLU A 126 -3.42 2.77 -30.95
CA GLU A 126 -2.55 3.82 -30.40
C GLU A 126 -1.22 3.17 -30.03
N LYS A 127 -0.11 3.66 -30.60
CA LYS A 127 1.24 3.28 -30.17
C LYS A 127 1.45 3.85 -28.76
N TRP A 128 1.47 2.97 -27.78
CA TRP A 128 2.02 3.25 -26.45
C TRP A 128 3.56 3.27 -26.52
N PRO A 129 4.26 3.93 -25.58
CA PRO A 129 5.71 4.01 -25.59
C PRO A 129 6.33 2.62 -25.60
N ASP A 130 7.42 2.43 -26.34
CA ASP A 130 8.23 1.20 -26.35
C ASP A 130 8.87 0.92 -24.96
N GLU A 131 8.66 1.82 -23.99
CA GLU A 131 9.13 1.79 -22.60
C GLU A 131 7.96 1.57 -21.61
N PHE A 132 7.05 0.63 -21.90
CA PHE A 132 6.15 0.14 -20.84
C PHE A 132 6.94 -0.81 -19.94
N ASP A 133 7.57 -0.26 -18.89
CA ASP A 133 8.00 -1.07 -17.77
C ASP A 133 6.76 -1.59 -17.02
N LEU A 134 6.72 -2.90 -16.82
CA LEU A 134 5.68 -3.58 -16.04
C LEU A 134 5.47 -2.84 -14.70
N PRO A 135 4.23 -2.54 -14.27
CA PRO A 135 4.01 -1.94 -12.96
C PRO A 135 4.57 -2.90 -11.89
N PRO A 136 5.61 -2.50 -11.14
CA PRO A 136 6.37 -3.44 -10.30
C PRO A 136 5.60 -3.89 -9.05
N LEU A 137 4.56 -3.16 -8.65
CA LEU A 137 3.95 -3.35 -7.34
C LEU A 137 2.72 -4.24 -7.32
N GLY A 138 1.98 -4.34 -8.42
CA GLY A 138 1.14 -5.52 -8.66
C GLY A 138 2.01 -6.79 -8.70
N GLY A 139 3.23 -6.70 -9.23
CA GLY A 139 4.17 -7.81 -9.29
C GLY A 139 4.55 -8.37 -7.92
N ALA A 140 4.54 -7.60 -6.84
CA ALA A 140 5.16 -8.04 -5.59
C ALA A 140 4.21 -8.70 -4.57
N THR A 141 2.91 -8.41 -4.59
CA THR A 141 1.90 -9.21 -3.87
C THR A 141 1.62 -10.50 -4.63
N ARG A 142 1.80 -10.46 -5.95
CA ARG A 142 1.56 -11.56 -6.88
C ARG A 142 2.76 -12.51 -6.98
N ALA A 143 3.98 -11.98 -6.98
CA ALA A 143 5.22 -12.76 -6.79
C ALA A 143 5.22 -13.45 -5.44
N TRP A 144 4.69 -12.79 -4.41
CA TRP A 144 4.56 -13.36 -3.09
C TRP A 144 3.52 -14.50 -3.04
N VAL A 145 2.36 -14.33 -3.70
CA VAL A 145 1.37 -15.41 -3.90
C VAL A 145 2.02 -16.62 -4.57
N VAL A 146 2.82 -16.40 -5.62
CA VAL A 146 3.53 -17.45 -6.35
C VAL A 146 4.70 -18.04 -5.54
N ALA A 147 5.38 -17.24 -4.71
CA ALA A 147 6.48 -17.67 -3.85
C ALA A 147 6.04 -18.60 -2.71
N ARG A 148 4.77 -18.52 -2.31
CA ARG A 148 4.14 -19.40 -1.32
C ARG A 148 3.74 -20.76 -1.88
N VAL A 149 3.97 -21.03 -3.15
CA VAL A 149 3.72 -22.33 -3.78
C VAL A 149 4.97 -23.22 -3.61
N PRO A 150 5.04 -24.16 -2.64
CA PRO A 150 6.15 -25.12 -2.52
C PRO A 150 6.36 -25.93 -3.80
N ASP A 151 7.65 -26.24 -4.05
CA ASP A 151 8.17 -27.05 -5.17
C ASP A 151 7.94 -26.49 -6.58
N LEU A 152 7.60 -25.20 -6.68
CA LEU A 152 7.49 -24.52 -7.97
C LEU A 152 8.90 -24.23 -8.53
N SER A 153 9.28 -24.96 -9.58
CA SER A 153 10.62 -24.89 -10.22
C SER A 153 10.84 -23.67 -11.11
N ASP A 154 9.77 -23.01 -11.57
CA ASP A 154 9.83 -21.83 -12.46
C ASP A 154 8.95 -20.67 -11.94
N ARG A 155 9.35 -20.16 -10.77
CA ARG A 155 8.65 -19.07 -10.06
C ARG A 155 8.62 -17.77 -10.86
N ALA A 156 9.69 -17.49 -11.60
CA ALA A 156 9.83 -16.27 -12.40
C ALA A 156 8.83 -16.22 -13.56
N THR A 157 8.65 -17.33 -14.28
CA THR A 157 7.68 -17.42 -15.39
C THR A 157 6.25 -17.26 -14.90
N ILE A 158 5.87 -17.89 -13.79
CA ILE A 158 4.49 -17.84 -13.26
C ILE A 158 4.18 -16.47 -12.64
N THR A 159 5.15 -15.88 -11.93
CA THR A 159 5.06 -14.49 -11.44
C THR A 159 4.89 -13.51 -12.60
N GLY A 160 5.71 -13.64 -13.63
CA GLY A 160 5.62 -12.81 -14.83
C GLY A 160 4.32 -13.04 -15.60
N LEU A 161 3.74 -14.23 -15.58
CA LEU A 161 2.45 -14.53 -16.22
C LEU A 161 1.28 -13.88 -15.47
N TYR A 162 1.28 -14.00 -14.14
CA TYR A 162 0.27 -13.39 -13.27
C TYR A 162 0.36 -11.85 -13.30
N ALA A 163 1.55 -11.28 -13.48
CA ALA A 163 1.73 -9.84 -13.70
C ALA A 163 1.30 -9.38 -15.12
N ARG A 164 1.53 -10.20 -16.15
CA ARG A 164 1.22 -9.87 -17.57
C ARG A 164 -0.23 -10.09 -17.99
N SER A 165 -1.02 -10.85 -17.24
CA SER A 165 -2.45 -11.00 -17.50
C SER A 165 -3.22 -9.68 -17.40
N ILE A 166 -2.69 -8.73 -16.62
CA ILE A 166 -3.29 -7.40 -16.36
C ILE A 166 -2.94 -6.40 -17.44
N LEU A 167 -1.77 -6.57 -18.07
CA LEU A 167 -1.38 -5.84 -19.28
C LEU A 167 -2.38 -6.04 -20.42
N VAL A 168 -2.98 -7.23 -20.53
CA VAL A 168 -4.04 -7.53 -21.51
C VAL A 168 -5.32 -6.73 -21.22
N ILE A 169 -5.57 -6.41 -19.95
CA ILE A 169 -6.70 -5.59 -19.49
C ILE A 169 -6.40 -4.10 -19.78
N ALA A 170 -5.19 -3.64 -19.45
CA ALA A 170 -4.74 -2.25 -19.62
C ALA A 170 -4.76 -1.77 -21.09
N GLN A 171 -4.44 -2.66 -22.03
CA GLN A 171 -4.28 -2.35 -23.47
C GLN A 171 -5.59 -2.03 -24.20
N HIS A 172 -6.75 -2.04 -23.53
CA HIS A 172 -8.07 -1.84 -24.18
C HIS A 172 -8.89 -0.64 -23.65
N HIS A 173 -8.28 0.27 -22.88
CA HIS A 173 -8.92 1.50 -22.39
C HIS A 173 -8.56 2.75 -23.24
N ASP A 174 -9.46 3.74 -23.29
CA ASP A 174 -9.14 5.12 -23.71
C ASP A 174 -8.81 6.04 -22.52
N ARG A 175 -8.31 7.25 -22.81
CA ARG A 175 -7.83 8.25 -21.81
C ARG A 175 -8.87 8.73 -20.80
N SER A 176 -10.16 8.53 -21.05
CA SER A 176 -11.25 8.91 -20.14
C SER A 176 -11.65 7.80 -19.18
N GLY A 177 -11.04 6.61 -19.30
CA GLY A 177 -11.50 5.40 -18.65
C GLY A 177 -12.68 4.72 -19.36
N ALA A 178 -13.21 5.32 -20.44
CA ALA A 178 -14.17 4.67 -21.32
C ALA A 178 -13.46 3.68 -22.26
N PHE A 179 -14.13 2.57 -22.57
CA PHE A 179 -13.58 1.53 -23.43
C PHE A 179 -13.58 1.95 -24.91
N ALA A 180 -12.49 1.69 -25.62
CA ALA A 180 -12.48 1.76 -27.07
C ALA A 180 -13.33 0.58 -27.59
N GLY A 181 -14.57 0.87 -28.01
CA GLY A 181 -15.50 -0.12 -28.52
C GLY A 181 -14.88 -0.94 -29.64
N ALA A 182 -14.51 -2.17 -29.31
CA ALA A 182 -14.30 -3.21 -30.28
C ALA A 182 -15.48 -4.18 -30.18
N ASP A 183 -16.31 -4.28 -31.22
CA ASP A 183 -17.20 -5.42 -31.46
C ASP A 183 -16.47 -6.74 -31.16
N GLY A 184 -16.69 -7.32 -29.98
CA GLY A 184 -16.03 -8.56 -29.55
C GLY A 184 -15.88 -8.75 -28.04
N ASP A 185 -17.00 -9.04 -27.36
CA ASP A 185 -17.24 -10.07 -26.32
C ASP A 185 -16.26 -10.36 -25.15
N GLY A 186 -15.07 -9.75 -24.99
CA GLY A 186 -14.03 -10.31 -24.10
C GLY A 186 -13.40 -9.41 -23.02
N ALA A 187 -13.52 -8.09 -23.08
CA ALA A 187 -12.66 -7.23 -22.25
C ALA A 187 -13.26 -6.81 -20.89
N LEU A 188 -14.59 -6.79 -20.75
CA LEU A 188 -15.25 -6.36 -19.50
C LEU A 188 -15.11 -7.35 -18.33
N VAL A 189 -14.86 -8.63 -18.60
CA VAL A 189 -14.94 -9.68 -17.57
C VAL A 189 -13.63 -9.90 -16.83
N ALA A 190 -12.49 -9.63 -17.47
CA ALA A 190 -11.19 -9.65 -16.81
C ALA A 190 -11.10 -8.55 -15.75
N HIS A 191 -11.85 -7.46 -15.95
CA HIS A 191 -11.96 -6.36 -14.98
C HIS A 191 -12.81 -6.72 -13.75
N ALA A 192 -13.82 -7.58 -13.89
CA ALA A 192 -14.59 -8.14 -12.76
C ALA A 192 -13.78 -9.17 -11.94
N LEU A 193 -12.76 -9.78 -12.54
CA LEU A 193 -11.87 -10.76 -11.91
C LEU A 193 -10.58 -10.16 -11.30
N ASP A 194 -10.33 -8.85 -11.44
CA ASP A 194 -9.16 -8.20 -10.82
C ASP A 194 -9.54 -6.94 -10.00
N VAL A 195 -10.72 -6.34 -10.22
CA VAL A 195 -11.15 -5.09 -9.54
C VAL A 195 -12.61 -5.14 -9.10
N CYS A 196 -12.90 -6.00 -8.13
CA CYS A 196 -14.13 -5.91 -7.36
C CYS A 196 -14.03 -4.89 -6.21
N GLY A 197 -13.50 -3.70 -6.55
CA GLY A 197 -13.43 -2.49 -5.75
C GLY A 197 -13.86 -1.27 -6.57
N GLU A 198 -15.17 -1.13 -6.72
CA GLU A 198 -16.01 -0.02 -7.25
C GLU A 198 -15.35 1.26 -7.81
N ARG A 199 -15.53 1.50 -9.12
CA ARG A 199 -16.53 2.44 -9.73
C ARG A 199 -16.47 2.30 -11.26
N GLY A 200 -17.64 2.27 -11.92
CA GLY A 200 -17.79 2.19 -13.38
C GLY A 200 -17.80 0.78 -13.95
N ALA A 201 -16.64 0.13 -14.04
CA ALA A 201 -16.46 -1.11 -14.82
C ALA A 201 -17.29 -2.31 -14.32
N ALA A 202 -17.41 -2.52 -13.00
CA ALA A 202 -18.17 -3.65 -12.46
C ALA A 202 -19.68 -3.49 -12.71
N ARG A 203 -20.23 -2.27 -12.56
CA ARG A 203 -21.65 -2.00 -12.86
C ARG A 203 -21.93 -2.22 -14.33
N ASP A 204 -21.11 -1.63 -15.19
CA ASP A 204 -21.30 -1.70 -16.63
C ASP A 204 -21.11 -3.15 -17.14
N PHE A 205 -20.25 -3.95 -16.49
CA PHE A 205 -20.12 -5.40 -16.72
C PHE A 205 -21.40 -6.16 -16.36
N PHE A 206 -21.90 -6.01 -15.13
CA PHE A 206 -23.10 -6.73 -14.72
C PHE A 206 -24.33 -6.28 -15.51
N GLU A 207 -24.48 -4.99 -15.82
CA GLU A 207 -25.54 -4.48 -16.70
C GLU A 207 -25.41 -4.99 -18.14
N TRP A 208 -24.20 -5.07 -18.70
CA TRP A 208 -23.98 -5.65 -20.02
C TRP A 208 -24.29 -7.15 -20.05
N ALA A 209 -23.80 -7.89 -19.05
CA ALA A 209 -23.98 -9.34 -18.96
C ALA A 209 -25.47 -9.72 -18.77
N THR A 210 -26.21 -8.96 -17.97
CA THR A 210 -27.65 -9.16 -17.75
C THR A 210 -28.53 -8.66 -18.91
N ARG A 211 -28.09 -7.66 -19.70
CA ARG A 211 -28.85 -7.11 -20.85
C ARG A 211 -28.58 -7.80 -22.20
N GLY A 212 -27.88 -8.94 -22.22
CA GLY A 212 -27.72 -9.75 -23.44
C GLY A 212 -26.27 -10.00 -23.89
N GLY A 213 -25.27 -9.73 -23.04
CA GLY A 213 -23.91 -10.20 -23.26
C GLY A 213 -23.81 -11.74 -23.28
N ARG A 214 -22.88 -12.31 -24.05
CA ARG A 214 -22.64 -13.77 -24.08
C ARG A 214 -21.84 -14.22 -22.85
N THR A 215 -22.45 -14.18 -21.67
CA THR A 215 -21.91 -14.80 -20.46
C THR A 215 -22.37 -16.25 -20.36
N ASP A 216 -21.44 -17.17 -20.14
CA ASP A 216 -21.73 -18.60 -19.97
C ASP A 216 -21.68 -19.04 -18.49
N PRO A 217 -22.28 -20.20 -18.15
CA PRO A 217 -22.28 -20.71 -16.78
C PRO A 217 -20.90 -20.93 -16.17
N GLN A 218 -19.85 -21.19 -16.96
CA GLN A 218 -18.49 -21.44 -16.47
C GLN A 218 -17.84 -20.14 -15.98
N LEU A 219 -18.07 -19.07 -16.72
CA LEU A 219 -17.59 -17.75 -16.38
C LEU A 219 -18.30 -17.20 -15.14
N ALA A 220 -19.63 -17.35 -15.05
CA ALA A 220 -20.39 -16.97 -13.85
C ALA A 220 -20.00 -17.80 -12.62
N TRP A 221 -19.77 -19.11 -12.78
CA TRP A 221 -19.22 -19.97 -11.72
C TRP A 221 -17.82 -19.54 -11.29
N ALA A 222 -16.94 -19.18 -12.24
CA ALA A 222 -15.58 -18.75 -11.92
C ALA A 222 -15.57 -17.37 -11.23
N LEU A 223 -16.45 -16.46 -11.65
CA LEU A 223 -16.70 -15.17 -10.98
C LEU A 223 -17.22 -15.39 -9.56
N GLU A 224 -18.17 -16.30 -9.34
CA GLU A 224 -18.64 -16.66 -8.00
C GLU A 224 -17.50 -17.18 -7.11
N ARG A 225 -16.64 -18.06 -7.63
CA ARG A 225 -15.48 -18.57 -6.88
C ARG A 225 -14.44 -17.49 -6.58
N HIS A 226 -14.28 -16.53 -7.48
CA HIS A 226 -13.38 -15.41 -7.28
C HIS A 226 -13.96 -14.36 -6.31
N LEU A 227 -15.28 -14.12 -6.36
CA LEU A 227 -16.00 -13.16 -5.54
C LEU A 227 -16.34 -13.67 -4.15
N TYR A 228 -16.20 -14.97 -3.90
CA TYR A 228 -16.34 -15.59 -2.59
C TYR A 228 -15.48 -14.92 -1.49
N TRP A 229 -14.41 -14.23 -1.86
CA TRP A 229 -13.54 -13.48 -0.94
C TRP A 229 -13.78 -11.95 -0.94
N SER A 230 -14.68 -11.46 -1.78
CA SER A 230 -15.04 -10.03 -1.78
C SER A 230 -16.01 -9.74 -0.64
N HIS A 231 -15.82 -8.65 0.10
CA HIS A 231 -16.73 -8.26 1.20
C HIS A 231 -17.76 -7.22 0.73
N SER A 232 -18.09 -7.19 -0.57
CA SER A 232 -18.98 -6.18 -1.16
C SER A 232 -20.40 -6.74 -1.33
N PRO A 233 -21.38 -6.26 -0.54
CA PRO A 233 -22.77 -6.69 -0.69
C PRO A 233 -23.37 -6.31 -2.04
N SER A 234 -22.95 -5.17 -2.62
CA SER A 234 -23.41 -4.69 -3.92
C SER A 234 -22.97 -5.60 -5.07
N LEU A 235 -21.75 -6.14 -5.00
CA LEU A 235 -21.21 -7.07 -5.99
C LEU A 235 -21.83 -8.46 -5.84
N HIS A 236 -22.10 -8.91 -4.62
CA HIS A 236 -22.81 -10.16 -4.36
C HIS A 236 -24.23 -10.12 -4.93
N ALA A 237 -24.97 -9.03 -4.68
CA ALA A 237 -26.32 -8.87 -5.22
C ALA A 237 -26.35 -8.91 -6.76
N ARG A 238 -25.38 -8.28 -7.42
CA ARG A 238 -25.25 -8.29 -8.88
C ARG A 238 -24.80 -9.64 -9.45
N LEU A 239 -23.96 -10.36 -8.71
CA LEU A 239 -23.58 -11.73 -9.05
C LEU A 239 -24.81 -12.67 -8.96
N GLU A 240 -25.64 -12.54 -7.93
CA GLU A 240 -26.89 -13.31 -7.83
C GLU A 240 -27.86 -12.98 -8.97
N GLU A 241 -27.98 -11.71 -9.36
CA GLU A 241 -28.75 -11.29 -10.54
C GLU A 241 -28.21 -11.91 -11.84
N LEU A 242 -26.89 -11.93 -12.01
CA LEU A 242 -26.23 -12.60 -13.13
C LEU A 242 -26.48 -14.11 -13.12
N LYS A 243 -26.34 -14.78 -11.97
CA LYS A 243 -26.59 -16.22 -11.79
C LYS A 243 -28.03 -16.58 -12.12
N ALA A 244 -29.00 -15.75 -11.73
CA ALA A 244 -30.41 -15.92 -12.09
C ALA A 244 -30.64 -15.82 -13.61
N THR A 245 -29.78 -15.09 -14.33
CA THR A 245 -29.87 -14.88 -15.78
C THR A 245 -29.24 -16.03 -16.59
N VAL A 246 -28.11 -16.58 -16.13
CA VAL A 246 -27.35 -17.60 -16.89
C VAL A 246 -27.48 -19.04 -16.37
N GLY A 247 -28.05 -19.24 -15.18
CA GLY A 247 -28.27 -20.56 -14.55
C GLY A 247 -26.98 -21.24 -14.11
N VAL A 248 -26.66 -21.22 -12.82
CA VAL A 248 -25.44 -21.83 -12.27
C VAL A 248 -25.75 -22.64 -11.02
N GLU A 249 -25.75 -23.97 -11.13
CA GLU A 249 -25.84 -24.86 -9.96
C GLU A 249 -24.71 -25.92 -9.90
N SER A 250 -23.77 -25.94 -10.86
CA SER A 250 -22.64 -26.89 -10.87
C SER A 250 -21.48 -26.42 -11.76
N PRO A 251 -20.23 -26.89 -11.50
CA PRO A 251 -19.09 -26.63 -12.38
C PRO A 251 -19.35 -27.18 -13.79
N PRO A 252 -19.44 -26.33 -14.83
CA PRO A 252 -19.73 -26.80 -16.19
C PRO A 252 -18.51 -27.44 -16.85
N GLN A 253 -18.77 -28.25 -17.90
CA GLN A 253 -17.73 -28.97 -18.66
C GLN A 253 -16.73 -27.99 -19.30
N PRO A 254 -15.42 -28.28 -19.23
CA PRO A 254 -14.41 -27.39 -19.82
C PRO A 254 -14.45 -27.41 -21.35
N LEU A 255 -14.25 -26.24 -21.95
CA LEU A 255 -14.08 -26.13 -23.39
C LEU A 255 -12.70 -26.65 -23.85
N PRO A 256 -12.58 -27.17 -25.09
CA PRO A 256 -11.32 -27.67 -25.63
C PRO A 256 -10.18 -26.63 -25.61
N GLY A 257 -8.94 -27.10 -25.55
CA GLY A 257 -7.74 -26.25 -25.64
C GLY A 257 -7.18 -25.80 -24.29
N THR A 258 -6.77 -24.54 -24.18
CA THR A 258 -6.12 -23.99 -22.98
C THR A 258 -7.02 -24.04 -21.75
N SER A 259 -8.32 -23.74 -21.92
CA SER A 259 -9.31 -23.79 -20.85
C SER A 259 -9.47 -25.20 -20.24
N ALA A 260 -9.46 -26.26 -21.04
CA ALA A 260 -9.46 -27.64 -20.53
C ALA A 260 -8.18 -27.99 -19.76
N THR A 261 -7.03 -27.46 -20.18
CA THR A 261 -5.75 -27.72 -19.49
C THR A 261 -5.72 -27.02 -18.13
N LEU A 262 -6.17 -25.75 -18.07
CA LEU A 262 -6.25 -24.98 -16.82
C LEU A 262 -7.37 -25.48 -15.90
N TRP A 263 -8.46 -26.01 -16.47
CA TRP A 263 -9.50 -26.71 -15.70
C TRP A 263 -8.96 -27.95 -14.99
N ALA A 264 -8.24 -28.81 -15.70
CA ALA A 264 -7.59 -29.98 -15.11
C ALA A 264 -6.57 -29.57 -14.05
N ALA A 265 -5.79 -28.51 -14.31
CA ALA A 265 -4.84 -27.97 -13.35
C ALA A 265 -5.53 -27.50 -12.05
N TRP A 266 -6.66 -26.79 -12.16
CA TRP A 266 -7.45 -26.38 -11.01
C TRP A 266 -8.03 -27.58 -10.25
N GLN A 267 -8.60 -28.57 -10.96
CA GLN A 267 -9.16 -29.79 -10.34
C GLN A 267 -8.11 -30.58 -9.56
N ASP A 268 -6.90 -30.67 -10.10
CA ASP A 268 -5.77 -31.28 -9.41
C ASP A 268 -5.33 -30.45 -8.20
N ALA A 269 -5.37 -29.12 -8.29
CA ALA A 269 -5.00 -28.24 -7.19
C ALA A 269 -5.98 -28.37 -6.01
N VAL A 270 -7.29 -28.30 -6.26
CA VAL A 270 -8.32 -28.41 -5.19
C VAL A 270 -8.42 -29.81 -4.59
N ALA A 271 -8.02 -30.84 -5.33
CA ALA A 271 -7.97 -32.21 -4.83
C ALA A 271 -6.64 -32.55 -4.14
N GLY A 272 -5.76 -31.57 -3.91
CA GLY A 272 -4.47 -31.77 -3.24
C GLY A 272 -3.40 -32.45 -4.10
N ARG A 273 -3.64 -32.71 -5.39
CA ARG A 273 -2.69 -33.31 -6.34
C ARG A 273 -1.74 -32.26 -6.92
N ARG A 274 -0.96 -31.65 -6.02
CA ARG A 274 -0.12 -30.47 -6.27
C ARG A 274 0.83 -30.61 -7.48
N ALA A 275 1.56 -31.71 -7.58
CA ALA A 275 2.53 -31.92 -8.66
C ALA A 275 1.86 -32.00 -10.04
N ALA A 276 0.69 -32.64 -10.12
CA ALA A 276 -0.08 -32.75 -11.36
C ALA A 276 -0.65 -31.39 -11.79
N ALA A 277 -1.17 -30.62 -10.82
CA ALA A 277 -1.63 -29.26 -11.04
C ALA A 277 -0.54 -28.32 -11.56
N ILE A 278 0.67 -28.38 -10.97
CA ILE A 278 1.82 -27.58 -11.42
C ILE A 278 2.24 -27.98 -12.84
N ALA A 279 2.31 -29.28 -13.14
CA ALA A 279 2.67 -29.77 -14.48
C ALA A 279 1.63 -29.35 -15.55
N ALA A 280 0.34 -29.43 -15.22
CA ALA A 280 -0.74 -28.98 -16.09
C ALA A 280 -0.70 -27.47 -16.33
N LEU A 281 -0.45 -26.69 -15.27
CA LEU A 281 -0.26 -25.24 -15.34
C LEU A 281 0.93 -24.87 -16.25
N GLN A 282 2.08 -25.53 -16.07
CA GLN A 282 3.27 -25.33 -16.90
C GLN A 282 3.01 -25.71 -18.38
N SER A 283 2.32 -26.82 -18.63
CA SER A 283 1.95 -27.28 -19.97
C SER A 283 1.01 -26.30 -20.69
N ALA A 284 0.09 -25.66 -19.96
CA ALA A 284 -0.77 -24.61 -20.51
C ALA A 284 0.06 -23.38 -20.95
N VAL A 285 1.09 -23.04 -20.17
CA VAL A 285 1.92 -21.83 -20.36
C VAL A 285 2.96 -21.99 -21.47
N VAL A 286 3.62 -23.14 -21.59
CA VAL A 286 4.67 -23.35 -22.61
C VAL A 286 4.13 -23.33 -24.05
N LYS A 287 2.85 -23.68 -24.23
CA LYS A 287 2.24 -23.83 -25.56
C LYS A 287 1.84 -22.51 -26.23
N ARG A 288 1.90 -21.37 -25.54
CA ARG A 288 1.54 -20.05 -26.08
C ARG A 288 2.41 -18.97 -25.44
N THR A 289 2.83 -17.95 -26.19
CA THR A 289 3.41 -16.75 -25.57
C THR A 289 2.42 -16.19 -24.52
N PRO A 290 2.87 -15.58 -23.41
CA PRO A 290 2.00 -15.18 -22.29
C PRO A 290 0.74 -14.41 -22.69
N LEU A 291 0.82 -13.56 -23.72
CA LEU A 291 -0.33 -12.84 -24.30
C LEU A 291 -1.28 -13.76 -25.08
N ARG A 292 -0.78 -14.74 -25.83
CA ARG A 292 -1.60 -15.69 -26.60
C ARG A 292 -2.31 -16.71 -25.72
N LEU A 293 -1.88 -16.89 -24.47
CA LEU A 293 -2.52 -17.77 -23.50
C LEU A 293 -3.99 -17.38 -23.29
N PHE A 294 -4.24 -16.08 -23.23
CA PHE A 294 -5.58 -15.50 -23.02
C PHE A 294 -6.21 -15.01 -24.31
N LEU A 295 -5.74 -15.44 -25.49
CA LEU A 295 -6.33 -15.03 -26.77
C LEU A 295 -6.82 -16.25 -27.55
N SER A 296 -8.11 -16.30 -27.87
CA SER A 296 -8.73 -17.33 -28.70
C SER A 296 -9.52 -16.67 -29.84
N GLY A 297 -9.21 -17.02 -31.09
CA GLY A 297 -9.90 -16.44 -32.25
C GLY A 297 -9.77 -14.92 -32.39
N GLY A 298 -8.74 -14.29 -31.79
CA GLY A 298 -8.56 -12.84 -31.79
C GLY A 298 -9.21 -12.09 -30.62
N ALA A 299 -9.94 -12.78 -29.73
CA ALA A 299 -10.58 -12.21 -28.54
C ALA A 299 -10.00 -12.80 -27.24
N VAL A 300 -10.26 -12.16 -26.10
CA VAL A 300 -9.75 -12.60 -24.79
C VAL A 300 -10.49 -13.86 -24.29
N ASP A 301 -9.76 -14.94 -23.97
CA ASP A 301 -10.29 -16.15 -23.33
C ASP A 301 -10.32 -15.97 -21.80
N LEU A 302 -11.40 -15.33 -21.35
CA LEU A 302 -11.67 -15.02 -19.95
C LEU A 302 -11.80 -16.25 -19.05
N ARG A 303 -12.22 -17.39 -19.61
CA ARG A 303 -12.32 -18.65 -18.86
C ARG A 303 -10.94 -19.20 -18.55
N ALA A 304 -10.04 -19.20 -19.55
CA ALA A 304 -8.64 -19.53 -19.33
C ALA A 304 -8.00 -18.60 -18.29
N HIS A 305 -8.34 -17.30 -18.33
CA HIS A 305 -7.86 -16.35 -17.34
C HIS A 305 -8.36 -16.65 -15.91
N ALA A 306 -9.66 -16.86 -15.72
CA ALA A 306 -10.23 -17.17 -14.41
C ALA A 306 -9.70 -18.50 -13.85
N LEU A 307 -9.60 -19.54 -14.69
CA LEU A 307 -9.07 -20.85 -14.27
C LEU A 307 -7.59 -20.79 -13.93
N LEU A 308 -6.81 -19.95 -14.60
CA LEU A 308 -5.43 -19.67 -14.20
C LEU A 308 -5.38 -19.10 -12.78
N LEU A 309 -6.16 -18.05 -12.50
CA LEU A 309 -6.19 -17.41 -11.17
C LEU A 309 -6.63 -18.41 -10.09
N LEU A 310 -7.72 -19.14 -10.33
CA LEU A 310 -8.23 -20.15 -9.42
C LEU A 310 -7.23 -21.28 -9.18
N THR A 311 -6.52 -21.74 -10.22
CA THR A 311 -5.47 -22.78 -10.09
C THR A 311 -4.32 -22.28 -9.24
N VAL A 312 -3.81 -21.08 -9.53
CA VAL A 312 -2.69 -20.48 -8.78
C VAL A 312 -3.09 -20.31 -7.32
N HIS A 313 -4.31 -19.85 -7.04
CA HIS A 313 -4.84 -19.68 -5.69
C HIS A 313 -5.04 -21.00 -4.95
N ALA A 314 -5.59 -22.04 -5.60
CA ALA A 314 -5.75 -23.37 -5.01
C ALA A 314 -4.40 -24.07 -4.72
N LEU A 315 -3.34 -23.68 -5.44
CA LEU A 315 -1.97 -24.15 -5.20
C LEU A 315 -1.26 -23.41 -4.06
N ILE A 316 -1.80 -22.30 -3.57
CA ILE A 316 -1.30 -21.68 -2.34
C ILE A 316 -1.66 -22.65 -1.20
N PRO A 317 -0.69 -23.14 -0.41
CA PRO A 317 -1.01 -23.87 0.80
C PRO A 317 -1.98 -23.03 1.61
N ALA A 318 -3.08 -23.62 2.09
CA ALA A 318 -3.85 -22.99 3.16
C ALA A 318 -2.83 -22.57 4.20
N ARG A 319 -2.78 -21.26 4.54
CA ARG A 319 -1.88 -20.81 5.61
C ARG A 319 -2.18 -21.75 6.76
N GLY A 320 -1.15 -22.42 7.31
CA GLY A 320 -1.31 -22.97 8.65
C GLY A 320 -1.88 -21.83 9.47
N ALA A 321 -3.05 -22.03 10.09
CA ALA A 321 -3.83 -20.94 10.67
C ALA A 321 -2.89 -20.09 11.53
N VAL A 322 -2.53 -18.91 11.02
CA VAL A 322 -1.77 -17.97 11.82
C VAL A 322 -2.82 -17.27 12.66
N GLU A 323 -2.59 -17.21 13.96
CA GLU A 323 -3.69 -16.92 14.90
C GLU A 323 -4.03 -15.43 15.03
N ASP A 324 -3.23 -14.59 14.37
CA ASP A 324 -3.42 -13.15 14.32
C ASP A 324 -2.81 -12.60 13.02
N GLY A 325 -3.68 -12.24 12.08
CA GLY A 325 -3.28 -11.76 10.75
C GLY A 325 -2.47 -10.48 10.80
N PHE A 326 -2.63 -9.66 11.85
CA PHE A 326 -1.90 -8.40 12.03
C PHE A 326 -0.39 -8.67 12.06
N PHE A 327 0.10 -9.48 13.00
CA PHE A 327 1.54 -9.70 13.19
C PHE A 327 2.21 -10.47 12.04
N GLU A 328 1.52 -11.44 11.42
CA GLU A 328 2.07 -12.16 10.26
C GLU A 328 2.21 -11.25 9.04
N HIS A 329 1.23 -10.36 8.83
CA HIS A 329 1.24 -9.40 7.75
C HIS A 329 2.45 -8.47 7.89
N GLN A 330 2.85 -8.09 9.12
CA GLN A 330 3.92 -7.10 9.32
C GLN A 330 5.35 -7.61 9.09
N ALA A 331 5.75 -8.75 9.66
CA ALA A 331 7.10 -9.30 9.43
C ALA A 331 7.30 -9.69 7.96
N THR A 332 6.24 -10.23 7.36
CA THR A 332 6.22 -10.58 5.94
C THR A 332 6.16 -9.34 5.05
N ALA A 333 5.38 -8.31 5.40
CA ALA A 333 5.31 -7.05 4.65
C ALA A 333 6.66 -6.32 4.65
N GLN A 334 7.38 -6.30 5.78
CA GLN A 334 8.71 -5.69 5.85
C GLN A 334 9.73 -6.47 5.01
N SER A 335 9.74 -7.80 5.10
CA SER A 335 10.57 -8.65 4.23
C SER A 335 10.24 -8.43 2.74
N THR A 336 8.95 -8.25 2.43
CA THR A 336 8.45 -8.01 1.08
C THR A 336 8.80 -6.59 0.60
N ARG A 337 8.74 -5.56 1.46
CA ARG A 337 9.20 -4.19 1.18
C ARG A 337 10.69 -4.14 0.92
N ARG A 338 11.49 -4.81 1.76
CA ARG A 338 12.92 -4.99 1.54
C ARG A 338 13.18 -5.66 0.19
N ALA A 339 12.46 -6.74 -0.13
CA ALA A 339 12.57 -7.40 -1.44
C ALA A 339 12.11 -6.54 -2.63
N ARG A 340 11.09 -5.68 -2.46
CA ARG A 340 10.57 -4.74 -3.47
C ARG A 340 11.53 -3.59 -3.74
N ALA A 341 12.05 -2.95 -2.70
CA ALA A 341 13.08 -1.91 -2.80
C ALA A 341 14.31 -2.43 -3.56
N LEU A 342 14.66 -3.70 -3.32
CA LEU A 342 15.76 -4.38 -4.01
C LEU A 342 15.47 -4.71 -5.49
N TYR A 343 14.22 -4.74 -5.97
CA TYR A 343 13.94 -5.20 -7.34
C TYR A 343 14.08 -4.09 -8.40
N ALA A 344 14.04 -2.80 -8.02
CA ALA A 344 14.25 -1.67 -8.93
C ALA A 344 15.14 -0.54 -8.38
N GLY A 345 15.58 -0.60 -7.11
CA GLY A 345 16.56 0.31 -6.52
C GLY A 345 17.92 -0.37 -6.32
N ALA A 346 18.95 0.43 -5.97
CA ALA A 346 20.28 -0.15 -5.73
C ALA A 346 20.42 -0.82 -4.35
N PHE A 347 19.58 -0.45 -3.37
CA PHE A 347 19.74 -0.86 -1.96
C PHE A 347 18.53 -0.58 -1.05
N HIS A 348 18.61 -1.03 0.21
CA HIS A 348 17.70 -0.76 1.34
C HIS A 348 18.48 -0.13 2.52
N ALA A 349 17.88 0.81 3.27
CA ALA A 349 18.44 1.59 4.41
C ALA A 349 19.16 2.91 4.05
N GLY A 350 18.66 4.04 4.55
CA GLY A 350 19.29 5.37 4.42
C GLY A 350 19.09 6.29 5.63
N MET A 351 18.28 5.88 6.60
CA MET A 351 18.21 6.54 7.91
C MET A 351 19.50 6.28 8.74
N PRO A 352 19.89 7.20 9.64
CA PRO A 352 21.00 6.98 10.55
C PRO A 352 20.78 5.79 11.48
N GLU A 353 21.88 5.24 11.96
CA GLU A 353 21.87 4.12 12.90
C GLU A 353 21.30 4.52 14.27
N PRO A 354 20.61 3.59 14.96
CA PRO A 354 20.18 3.81 16.33
C PRO A 354 21.39 4.17 17.21
N ASN A 355 21.29 5.26 17.97
CA ASN A 355 22.34 5.80 18.87
C ASN A 355 23.59 6.42 18.21
N GLU A 356 23.71 6.43 16.87
CA GLU A 356 24.73 7.18 16.14
C GLU A 356 24.08 8.12 15.12
N ALA A 357 23.52 9.25 15.60
CA ALA A 357 22.67 10.15 14.82
C ALA A 357 23.26 10.65 13.48
N THR A 358 24.58 10.63 13.33
CA THR A 358 25.27 11.05 12.10
C THR A 358 25.68 9.89 11.18
N ARG A 359 25.70 8.65 11.67
CA ARG A 359 26.21 7.50 10.89
C ARG A 359 25.07 6.88 10.09
N VAL A 360 25.24 6.82 8.77
CA VAL A 360 24.26 6.24 7.84
C VAL A 360 24.83 4.96 7.26
N VAL A 361 24.01 3.91 7.22
CA VAL A 361 24.35 2.62 6.60
C VAL A 361 23.42 2.40 5.42
N ALA A 362 23.99 2.00 4.29
CA ALA A 362 23.28 1.60 3.08
C ALA A 362 23.65 0.16 2.68
N GLU A 363 22.65 -0.67 2.36
CA GLU A 363 22.85 -2.09 1.97
C GLU A 363 22.67 -2.32 0.47
N VAL A 364 23.76 -2.21 -0.30
CA VAL A 364 23.75 -2.30 -1.77
C VAL A 364 23.80 -3.71 -2.27
N ARG A 365 22.95 -4.00 -3.26
CA ARG A 365 22.87 -5.30 -3.92
C ARG A 365 24.25 -5.78 -4.39
N SER A 366 24.58 -7.03 -4.05
CA SER A 366 25.86 -7.64 -4.40
C SER A 366 25.96 -8.05 -5.87
N ASP A 367 24.86 -8.11 -6.61
CA ASP A 367 24.85 -8.42 -8.04
C ASP A 367 25.07 -7.20 -8.96
N LEU A 368 25.18 -6.00 -8.38
CA LEU A 368 25.50 -4.77 -9.11
C LEU A 368 27.03 -4.59 -9.20
N ASP A 369 27.56 -4.27 -10.38
CA ASP A 369 28.96 -3.83 -10.54
C ASP A 369 29.10 -2.37 -10.12
N VAL A 370 29.12 -2.15 -8.81
CA VAL A 370 29.18 -0.83 -8.18
C VAL A 370 30.59 -0.23 -8.34
N LEU A 371 30.64 0.99 -8.87
CA LEU A 371 31.84 1.83 -8.89
C LEU A 371 32.01 2.55 -7.56
N SER A 372 30.97 3.26 -7.11
CA SER A 372 30.94 4.01 -5.86
C SER A 372 29.52 4.23 -5.36
N VAL A 373 29.40 4.56 -4.08
CA VAL A 373 28.16 4.96 -3.42
C VAL A 373 28.40 6.34 -2.82
N THR A 374 27.51 7.30 -3.10
CA THR A 374 27.67 8.68 -2.66
C THR A 374 26.46 9.16 -1.90
N MET A 375 26.69 9.96 -0.86
CA MET A 375 25.68 10.73 -0.19
C MET A 375 25.69 12.16 -0.73
N ASN A 376 24.62 12.51 -1.45
CA ASN A 376 24.41 13.77 -2.12
C ASN A 376 23.61 14.69 -1.21
N MET A 377 24.29 15.66 -0.60
CA MET A 377 23.72 16.63 0.33
C MET A 377 22.95 17.72 -0.42
N GLU A 378 21.93 18.30 0.23
CA GLU A 378 21.17 19.42 -0.36
C GLU A 378 22.00 20.67 -0.65
N ASN A 379 23.05 20.92 0.14
CA ASN A 379 24.00 22.02 -0.11
C ASN A 379 24.93 21.79 -1.32
N GLY A 380 24.74 20.70 -2.06
CA GLY A 380 25.53 20.33 -3.24
C GLY A 380 26.80 19.53 -2.93
N ALA A 381 27.14 19.29 -1.65
CA ALA A 381 28.25 18.42 -1.29
C ALA A 381 27.94 16.96 -1.66
N VAL A 382 28.94 16.25 -2.19
CA VAL A 382 28.87 14.83 -2.51
C VAL A 382 29.92 14.12 -1.68
N LEU A 383 29.50 13.24 -0.79
CA LEU A 383 30.38 12.49 0.12
C LEU A 383 30.43 11.04 -0.33
N GLU A 384 31.61 10.50 -0.61
CA GLU A 384 31.74 9.05 -0.84
C GLU A 384 31.48 8.27 0.44
N MET A 385 30.79 7.13 0.30
CA MET A 385 30.57 6.18 1.39
C MET A 385 31.65 5.09 1.35
N GLU A 386 32.02 4.60 2.53
CA GLU A 386 33.03 3.55 2.69
C GLU A 386 32.39 2.17 2.63
N ARG A 387 32.93 1.27 1.80
CA ARG A 387 32.48 -0.13 1.69
C ARG A 387 33.01 -0.96 2.86
N HIS A 388 32.17 -1.83 3.42
CA HIS A 388 32.50 -2.83 4.44
C HIS A 388 32.50 -4.25 3.86
N GLU A 389 33.28 -5.16 4.46
CA GLU A 389 33.47 -6.54 3.97
C GLU A 389 32.15 -7.35 3.83
N GLU A 390 32.14 -8.23 2.82
CA GLU A 390 31.04 -9.11 2.46
C GLU A 390 30.93 -10.33 3.39
N ARG A 391 29.70 -10.76 3.64
CA ARG A 391 29.39 -12.18 3.87
C ARG A 391 28.76 -12.71 2.61
N ASP A 392 29.25 -13.86 2.11
CA ASP A 392 28.74 -14.50 0.90
C ASP A 392 27.19 -14.57 0.90
N GLY A 393 26.58 -14.04 -0.16
CA GLY A 393 25.13 -14.06 -0.37
C GLY A 393 24.32 -12.93 0.30
N LEU A 394 24.96 -11.96 0.96
CA LEU A 394 24.31 -10.76 1.51
C LEU A 394 24.67 -9.48 0.72
N PRO A 395 23.83 -8.42 0.79
CA PRO A 395 24.16 -7.12 0.20
C PRO A 395 25.46 -6.54 0.79
N ALA A 396 26.26 -5.86 -0.03
CA ALA A 396 27.44 -5.13 0.41
C ALA A 396 27.02 -3.91 1.25
N ARG A 397 27.61 -3.74 2.43
CA ARG A 397 27.31 -2.60 3.31
C ARG A 397 28.22 -1.42 3.02
N TRP A 398 27.64 -0.23 3.00
CA TRP A 398 28.33 1.04 2.82
C TRP A 398 28.00 1.98 3.97
N THR A 399 28.99 2.69 4.50
CA THR A 399 28.79 3.66 5.59
C THR A 399 29.18 5.06 5.18
N GLY A 400 28.34 6.02 5.51
CA GLY A 400 28.62 7.45 5.40
C GLY A 400 28.39 8.15 6.73
N ARG A 401 28.88 9.38 6.84
CA ARG A 401 28.54 10.28 7.95
C ARG A 401 27.91 11.55 7.42
N VAL A 402 26.71 11.85 7.91
CA VAL A 402 26.08 13.17 7.72
C VAL A 402 26.94 14.20 8.42
N LEU A 403 27.21 15.32 7.73
CA LEU A 403 28.03 16.38 8.29
C LEU A 403 27.37 16.94 9.56
N PRO A 404 28.16 17.30 10.60
CA PRO A 404 27.60 17.91 11.80
C PRO A 404 26.87 19.20 11.46
N ALA A 405 25.60 19.29 11.85
CA ALA A 405 24.80 20.52 11.80
C ALA A 405 24.72 21.15 13.20
N GLN A 406 24.39 22.43 13.30
CA GLN A 406 24.12 23.05 14.61
C GLN A 406 22.84 22.46 15.22
N GLU A 407 22.70 22.55 16.55
CA GLU A 407 21.50 22.08 17.25
C GLU A 407 20.22 22.69 16.64
N GLY A 408 19.24 21.85 16.32
CA GLY A 408 18.00 22.25 15.66
C GLY A 408 18.10 22.50 14.15
N GLU A 409 19.28 22.35 13.53
CA GLU A 409 19.41 22.33 12.07
C GLU A 409 19.07 20.95 11.49
N VAL A 410 18.53 20.96 10.26
CA VAL A 410 18.20 19.74 9.51
C VAL A 410 19.16 19.61 8.34
N SER A 411 19.84 18.47 8.25
CA SER A 411 20.62 18.07 7.07
C SER A 411 19.83 17.10 6.23
N THR A 412 19.62 17.42 4.95
CA THR A 412 18.95 16.53 4.01
C THR A 412 19.92 15.98 2.96
N TYR A 413 19.66 14.76 2.52
CA TYR A 413 20.52 14.06 1.56
C TYR A 413 19.75 13.00 0.79
N ARG A 414 20.31 12.64 -0.37
CA ARG A 414 19.95 11.44 -1.12
C ARG A 414 21.18 10.56 -1.23
N ILE A 415 21.03 9.26 -1.36
CA ILE A 415 22.17 8.39 -1.58
C ILE A 415 22.08 7.81 -3.00
N GLY A 416 23.13 8.02 -3.77
CA GLY A 416 23.29 7.55 -5.15
C GLY A 416 24.24 6.37 -5.23
N VAL A 417 24.01 5.50 -6.21
CA VAL A 417 24.90 4.39 -6.57
C VAL A 417 25.32 4.57 -8.01
N GLN A 418 26.62 4.67 -8.21
CA GLN A 418 27.22 4.72 -9.53
C GLN A 418 27.69 3.32 -9.92
N LEU A 419 27.19 2.83 -11.04
CA LEU A 419 27.64 1.57 -11.64
C LEU A 419 28.91 1.81 -12.47
N ARG A 420 29.75 0.77 -12.59
CA ARG A 420 30.98 0.81 -13.40
C ARG A 420 30.69 0.96 -14.89
N ASP A 421 29.52 0.52 -15.34
CA ASP A 421 29.01 0.86 -16.67
C ASP A 421 28.57 2.33 -16.71
N SER A 422 29.42 3.17 -17.30
CA SER A 422 29.17 4.61 -17.51
C SER A 422 27.91 4.96 -18.32
N LYS A 423 27.29 3.99 -19.00
CA LYS A 423 26.03 4.19 -19.76
C LYS A 423 24.79 3.83 -18.95
N ALA A 424 24.94 3.15 -17.82
CA ALA A 424 23.81 2.80 -16.97
C ALA A 424 23.25 4.06 -16.28
N PRO A 425 21.91 4.16 -16.13
CA PRO A 425 21.30 5.28 -15.42
C PRO A 425 21.74 5.31 -13.95
N PRO A 426 21.86 6.50 -13.35
CA PRO A 426 22.19 6.62 -11.92
C PRO A 426 21.10 5.95 -11.09
N MET A 427 21.51 5.06 -10.19
CA MET A 427 20.60 4.39 -9.28
C MET A 427 20.57 5.15 -7.95
N TRP A 428 19.42 5.10 -7.28
CA TRP A 428 19.22 5.81 -6.02
C TRP A 428 18.68 4.90 -4.93
N ALA A 429 18.95 5.30 -3.70
CA ALA A 429 18.43 4.72 -2.48
C ALA A 429 16.91 4.88 -2.35
N SER A 430 16.29 3.87 -1.74
CA SER A 430 14.95 4.00 -1.18
C SER A 430 14.81 3.08 0.04
N ASP A 431 14.37 3.63 1.17
CA ASP A 431 13.84 2.88 2.32
C ASP A 431 12.41 2.41 2.07
N SER A 432 11.82 2.94 1.01
CA SER A 432 10.49 2.63 0.49
C SER A 432 10.61 2.14 -0.96
N ASP A 433 9.61 2.41 -1.79
CA ASP A 433 9.62 1.98 -3.19
C ASP A 433 10.57 2.83 -4.07
N PRO A 434 11.17 2.25 -5.12
CA PRO A 434 12.04 2.97 -6.06
C PRO A 434 11.28 4.08 -6.80
N ARG A 435 11.93 5.24 -6.99
CA ARG A 435 11.38 6.39 -7.69
C ARG A 435 12.45 7.14 -8.49
N PRO A 436 12.09 7.82 -9.59
CA PRO A 436 13.01 8.69 -10.30
C PRO A 436 13.61 9.74 -9.35
N GLY A 437 14.95 9.85 -9.34
CA GLY A 437 15.66 10.80 -8.48
C GLY A 437 15.86 10.37 -7.02
N GLY A 438 15.35 9.21 -6.60
CA GLY A 438 15.61 8.64 -5.28
C GLY A 438 14.80 9.21 -4.13
N GLN A 439 14.91 8.54 -2.97
CA GLN A 439 14.31 9.00 -1.72
C GLN A 439 15.18 10.06 -1.04
N GLU A 440 14.54 11.07 -0.49
CA GLU A 440 15.18 12.07 0.37
C GLU A 440 15.14 11.62 1.83
N PHE A 441 16.30 11.68 2.47
CA PHE A 441 16.49 11.45 3.90
C PHE A 441 16.84 12.76 4.59
N ALA A 442 16.56 12.83 5.87
CA ALA A 442 16.86 14.00 6.68
C ALA A 442 17.27 13.59 8.10
N VAL A 443 18.13 14.39 8.72
CA VAL A 443 18.54 14.27 10.13
C VAL A 443 18.44 15.64 10.77
N GLU A 444 17.78 15.72 11.92
CA GLU A 444 17.82 16.89 12.79
C GLU A 444 18.91 16.67 13.85
N ALA A 445 19.80 17.64 14.03
CA ALA A 445 20.82 17.59 15.07
C ALA A 445 20.19 17.90 16.43
N ALA A 446 20.37 16.99 17.40
CA ALA A 446 19.80 17.08 18.75
C ALA A 446 18.30 17.41 18.75
N PRO A 447 17.45 16.52 18.18
CA PRO A 447 16.02 16.76 18.13
C PRO A 447 15.45 16.82 19.56
N PRO A 448 14.39 17.64 19.79
CA PRO A 448 13.79 17.74 21.11
C PRO A 448 13.25 16.39 21.57
N PRO A 449 13.30 16.08 22.87
CA PRO A 449 12.71 14.87 23.40
C PRO A 449 11.18 14.87 23.24
N PRO A 450 10.53 13.71 23.41
CA PRO A 450 9.08 13.61 23.53
C PRO A 450 8.55 14.58 24.59
N PRO A 451 7.31 15.07 24.45
CA PRO A 451 6.75 16.01 25.43
C PRO A 451 6.68 15.35 26.83
N ASP A 452 7.06 16.09 27.87
CA ASP A 452 7.23 15.54 29.24
C ASP A 452 5.98 14.83 29.77
N TRP A 453 4.80 15.36 29.42
CA TRP A 453 3.51 14.78 29.84
C TRP A 453 3.29 13.36 29.33
N PHE A 454 4.00 12.91 28.29
CA PHE A 454 3.92 11.54 27.77
C PHE A 454 4.22 10.50 28.85
N ALA A 455 5.19 10.78 29.73
CA ALA A 455 5.60 9.83 30.76
C ALA A 455 4.48 9.54 31.79
N ASP A 456 3.55 10.49 31.97
CA ASP A 456 2.41 10.35 32.87
C ASP A 456 1.12 9.93 32.14
N ALA A 457 1.18 9.77 30.82
CA ALA A 457 0.00 9.50 30.01
C ALA A 457 -0.53 8.08 30.26
N LEU A 458 -1.84 7.98 30.46
CA LEU A 458 -2.64 6.76 30.37
C LEU A 458 -3.71 7.01 29.31
N CYS A 459 -3.53 6.39 28.16
CA CYS A 459 -4.33 6.65 26.97
C CYS A 459 -5.52 5.69 26.88
N TYR A 460 -6.67 6.21 26.44
CA TYR A 460 -7.86 5.44 26.10
C TYR A 460 -8.16 5.61 24.61
N HIS A 461 -8.16 4.52 23.84
CA HIS A 461 -8.40 4.53 22.39
C HIS A 461 -9.86 4.20 22.07
N VAL A 462 -10.52 5.09 21.33
CA VAL A 462 -11.94 5.02 21.02
C VAL A 462 -12.18 5.02 19.51
N MET A 463 -12.97 4.04 19.04
CA MET A 463 -13.59 4.12 17.72
C MET A 463 -14.93 4.84 17.81
N VAL A 464 -15.04 6.00 17.17
CA VAL A 464 -16.18 6.92 17.35
C VAL A 464 -17.52 6.26 17.05
N ASP A 465 -17.63 5.59 15.90
CA ASP A 465 -18.86 4.90 15.45
C ASP A 465 -19.32 3.79 16.41
N ARG A 466 -18.42 3.25 17.23
CA ARG A 466 -18.63 2.01 18.02
C ARG A 466 -18.76 2.24 19.52
N PHE A 467 -18.63 3.49 19.98
CA PHE A 467 -18.53 3.77 21.41
C PHE A 467 -19.86 4.15 22.08
N ALA A 468 -20.45 5.28 21.69
CA ALA A 468 -21.68 5.78 22.33
C ALA A 468 -22.42 6.82 21.49
N ARG A 469 -23.72 6.97 21.79
CA ARG A 469 -24.59 8.03 21.29
C ARG A 469 -25.36 8.66 22.47
N PRO A 470 -25.60 9.98 22.50
CA PRO A 470 -26.38 10.62 23.56
C PRO A 470 -27.79 10.02 23.66
N GLY A 471 -28.18 9.60 24.87
CA GLY A 471 -29.54 9.16 25.19
C GLY A 471 -30.03 7.87 24.49
N GLU A 472 -29.21 7.23 23.66
CA GLU A 472 -29.60 6.09 22.83
C GLU A 472 -28.57 4.96 22.88
N SER A 473 -29.03 3.72 22.77
CA SER A 473 -28.15 2.58 22.47
C SER A 473 -27.73 2.63 20.99
N LEU A 474 -26.53 2.12 20.70
CA LEU A 474 -26.08 1.97 19.32
C LEU A 474 -26.94 0.96 18.56
N ALA A 475 -27.07 1.17 17.26
CA ALA A 475 -27.71 0.17 16.39
C ALA A 475 -26.88 -1.12 16.38
N VAL A 476 -27.51 -2.27 16.14
CA VAL A 476 -26.81 -3.54 15.93
C VAL A 476 -27.12 -4.03 14.53
N PRO A 477 -26.44 -3.51 13.49
CA PRO A 477 -26.63 -4.00 12.13
C PRO A 477 -26.22 -5.48 12.02
N GLY A 478 -26.79 -6.18 11.03
CA GLY A 478 -26.46 -7.59 10.73
C GLY A 478 -25.09 -7.81 10.10
N ASP A 479 -24.32 -6.74 9.90
CA ASP A 479 -23.01 -6.71 9.25
C ASP A 479 -22.05 -5.92 10.15
N SER A 480 -20.87 -6.49 10.45
CA SER A 480 -19.89 -5.86 11.36
C SER A 480 -19.23 -4.62 10.74
N THR A 481 -19.25 -4.51 9.40
CA THR A 481 -18.71 -3.38 8.63
C THR A 481 -19.72 -2.24 8.46
N ALA A 482 -20.99 -2.46 8.79
CA ALA A 482 -22.00 -1.41 8.76
C ALA A 482 -21.79 -0.36 9.87
N LEU A 483 -22.45 0.79 9.73
CA LEU A 483 -22.39 1.87 10.71
C LEU A 483 -23.27 1.56 11.92
N TYR A 484 -22.71 1.77 13.12
CA TYR A 484 -23.42 1.56 14.40
C TYR A 484 -23.99 2.87 14.96
N GLY A 485 -23.46 4.01 14.51
CA GLY A 485 -24.02 5.33 14.74
C GLY A 485 -23.50 6.06 15.98
N GLY A 486 -22.35 5.66 16.51
CA GLY A 486 -21.67 6.41 17.57
C GLY A 486 -21.25 7.82 17.13
N THR A 487 -21.11 8.73 18.10
CA THR A 487 -20.92 10.19 17.85
C THR A 487 -19.93 10.80 18.83
N LEU A 488 -19.37 11.97 18.50
CA LEU A 488 -18.44 12.69 19.38
C LEU A 488 -19.12 13.18 20.67
N ASP A 489 -20.38 13.63 20.60
CA ASP A 489 -21.16 13.97 21.80
C ASP A 489 -21.43 12.74 22.67
N GLY A 490 -21.56 11.55 22.08
CA GLY A 490 -21.68 10.30 22.82
C GLY A 490 -20.40 9.96 23.60
N ILE A 491 -19.22 10.22 23.04
CA ILE A 491 -17.95 10.10 23.75
C ILE A 491 -17.90 11.11 24.90
N ARG A 492 -18.29 12.37 24.64
CA ARG A 492 -18.31 13.44 25.65
C ARG A 492 -19.13 13.04 26.88
N ASP A 493 -20.32 12.47 26.66
CA ASP A 493 -21.22 12.04 27.73
C ASP A 493 -20.68 10.84 28.55
N ARG A 494 -19.59 10.21 28.09
CA ARG A 494 -18.93 9.06 28.72
C ARG A 494 -17.52 9.37 29.22
N LEU A 495 -17.07 10.63 29.19
CA LEU A 495 -15.74 11.00 29.71
C LEU A 495 -15.54 10.63 31.18
N ASP A 496 -16.60 10.61 31.99
CA ASP A 496 -16.50 10.24 33.40
C ASP A 496 -16.16 8.74 33.60
N HIS A 497 -16.63 7.86 32.70
CA HIS A 497 -16.21 6.45 32.66
C HIS A 497 -14.71 6.33 32.38
N ILE A 498 -14.24 7.08 31.38
CA ILE A 498 -12.82 7.11 30.98
C ILE A 498 -11.96 7.67 32.13
N ALA A 499 -12.40 8.75 32.77
CA ALA A 499 -11.73 9.36 33.91
C ALA A 499 -11.62 8.40 35.11
N ALA A 500 -12.66 7.61 35.37
CA ALA A 500 -12.67 6.63 36.45
C ALA A 500 -11.62 5.52 36.28
N LEU A 501 -11.16 5.26 35.05
CA LEU A 501 -10.04 4.37 34.75
C LEU A 501 -8.67 5.00 35.03
N GLY A 502 -8.63 6.28 35.44
CA GLY A 502 -7.39 7.05 35.58
C GLY A 502 -6.82 7.55 34.25
N CYS A 503 -7.52 7.37 33.13
CA CYS A 503 -7.07 7.82 31.82
C CYS A 503 -7.06 9.36 31.76
N ASN A 504 -5.94 9.92 31.31
CA ASN A 504 -5.73 11.36 31.14
C ASN A 504 -5.40 11.74 29.69
N THR A 505 -5.50 10.78 28.78
CA THR A 505 -5.28 10.99 27.34
C THR A 505 -6.32 10.19 26.56
N LEU A 506 -6.95 10.81 25.57
CA LEU A 506 -7.91 10.20 24.65
C LEU A 506 -7.28 10.12 23.27
N TRP A 507 -7.34 8.96 22.62
CA TRP A 507 -7.02 8.81 21.20
C TRP A 507 -8.29 8.40 20.45
N LEU A 508 -8.66 9.17 19.45
CA LEU A 508 -9.78 8.85 18.56
C LEU A 508 -9.27 8.24 17.26
N SER A 509 -9.95 7.19 16.79
CA SER A 509 -9.87 6.74 15.39
C SER A 509 -10.16 7.91 14.43
N PRO A 510 -9.88 7.80 13.11
CA PRO A 510 -10.05 8.92 12.19
C PRO A 510 -11.44 9.57 12.31
N VAL A 511 -11.44 10.89 12.50
CA VAL A 511 -12.66 11.72 12.66
C VAL A 511 -13.04 12.44 11.38
N HIS A 512 -12.21 12.31 10.35
CA HIS A 512 -12.42 12.89 9.02
C HIS A 512 -13.67 12.33 8.37
N LYS A 513 -14.28 13.15 7.51
CA LYS A 513 -15.32 12.70 6.60
C LYS A 513 -14.86 11.50 5.76
N SER A 514 -15.64 10.43 5.80
CA SER A 514 -15.33 9.16 5.13
C SER A 514 -16.62 8.42 4.79
N PRO A 515 -16.65 7.55 3.76
CA PRO A 515 -17.81 6.70 3.52
C PRO A 515 -17.85 5.47 4.44
N SER A 516 -16.70 5.02 4.97
CA SER A 516 -16.61 3.82 5.79
C SER A 516 -16.94 4.08 7.27
N HIS A 517 -16.99 3.00 8.06
CA HIS A 517 -17.06 3.05 9.52
C HIS A 517 -15.70 3.28 10.19
N HIS A 518 -14.59 3.04 9.48
CA HIS A 518 -13.25 3.07 10.04
C HIS A 518 -12.52 4.39 9.78
N GLY A 519 -12.93 5.17 8.77
CA GLY A 519 -12.45 6.53 8.54
C GLY A 519 -11.13 6.65 7.74
N TYR A 520 -10.33 5.59 7.63
CA TYR A 520 -9.05 5.62 6.87
C TYR A 520 -9.16 5.97 5.37
N ASP A 521 -10.31 5.74 4.74
CA ASP A 521 -10.63 6.19 3.38
C ASP A 521 -11.22 7.61 3.34
N HIS A 522 -10.60 8.54 4.07
CA HIS A 522 -11.08 9.91 4.22
C HIS A 522 -11.19 10.66 2.89
N GLU A 523 -12.21 11.51 2.80
CA GLU A 523 -12.53 12.31 1.61
C GLU A 523 -12.04 13.78 1.71
N ASP A 524 -11.59 14.18 2.89
CA ASP A 524 -11.08 15.51 3.19
C ASP A 524 -10.09 15.45 4.38
N PHE A 525 -9.12 16.34 4.41
CA PHE A 525 -8.10 16.40 5.46
C PHE A 525 -8.48 17.23 6.70
N ILE A 526 -9.51 18.06 6.62
CA ILE A 526 -9.87 19.06 7.64
C ILE A 526 -11.36 19.09 8.01
N GLU A 527 -12.25 18.50 7.20
CA GLU A 527 -13.68 18.38 7.52
C GLU A 527 -13.94 17.22 8.50
N VAL A 528 -14.53 17.51 9.67
CA VAL A 528 -14.98 16.47 10.61
C VAL A 528 -16.25 15.80 10.08
N GLU A 529 -16.31 14.47 10.21
CA GLU A 529 -17.41 13.64 9.76
C GLU A 529 -18.79 14.14 10.26
N PRO A 530 -19.70 14.55 9.36
CA PRO A 530 -21.03 15.01 9.73
C PRO A 530 -21.84 13.99 10.54
N ARG A 531 -21.68 12.68 10.26
CA ARG A 531 -22.34 11.61 11.02
C ARG A 531 -21.97 11.61 12.50
N TYR A 532 -20.79 12.14 12.84
CA TYR A 532 -20.31 12.23 14.23
C TYR A 532 -20.71 13.54 14.93
N GLY A 533 -21.37 14.47 14.21
CA GLY A 533 -21.77 15.79 14.70
C GLY A 533 -20.93 16.95 14.16
N GLY A 534 -19.93 16.67 13.31
CA GLY A 534 -19.07 17.68 12.67
C GLY A 534 -18.21 18.48 13.64
N ASP A 535 -17.64 19.58 13.13
CA ASP A 535 -16.65 20.41 13.82
C ASP A 535 -17.12 20.87 15.21
N ALA A 536 -18.39 21.28 15.33
CA ALA A 536 -18.96 21.76 16.57
C ALA A 536 -18.99 20.68 17.67
N ALA A 537 -19.19 19.41 17.31
CA ALA A 537 -19.17 18.30 18.26
C ALA A 537 -17.74 17.99 18.70
N LEU A 538 -16.76 18.08 17.78
CA LEU A 538 -15.35 17.92 18.13
C LEU A 538 -14.88 18.99 19.11
N ILE A 539 -15.19 20.26 18.87
CA ILE A 539 -14.86 21.38 19.77
C ILE A 539 -15.40 21.10 21.19
N ARG A 540 -16.69 20.75 21.31
CA ARG A 540 -17.29 20.42 22.61
C ARG A 540 -16.62 19.25 23.31
N LEU A 541 -16.21 18.22 22.56
CA LEU A 541 -15.50 17.08 23.12
C LEU A 541 -14.11 17.48 23.63
N VAL A 542 -13.37 18.28 22.86
CA VAL A 542 -12.04 18.78 23.27
C VAL A 542 -12.16 19.59 24.56
N GLU A 543 -13.06 20.57 24.58
CA GLU A 543 -13.28 21.43 25.76
C GLU A 543 -13.66 20.62 27.00
N ALA A 544 -14.53 19.61 26.84
CA ALA A 544 -14.95 18.75 27.94
C ALA A 544 -13.84 17.81 28.44
N ALA A 545 -12.96 17.35 27.54
CA ALA A 545 -11.79 16.55 27.86
C ALA A 545 -10.74 17.40 28.58
N HIS A 546 -10.39 18.56 28.03
CA HIS A 546 -9.46 19.52 28.65
C HIS A 546 -9.95 20.00 30.02
N GLY A 547 -11.27 20.24 30.17
CA GLY A 547 -11.89 20.57 31.46
C GLY A 547 -11.75 19.49 32.53
N ARG A 548 -11.40 18.25 32.15
CA ARG A 548 -11.08 17.12 33.03
C ARG A 548 -9.58 16.83 33.13
N GLY A 549 -8.73 17.70 32.56
CA GLY A 549 -7.29 17.48 32.48
C GLY A 549 -6.89 16.35 31.53
N MET A 550 -7.78 15.95 30.62
CA MET A 550 -7.48 14.94 29.61
C MET A 550 -6.93 15.59 28.34
N ARG A 551 -5.82 15.06 27.82
CA ARG A 551 -5.29 15.43 26.51
C ARG A 551 -5.97 14.64 25.39
N MET A 552 -5.92 15.15 24.16
CA MET A 552 -6.55 14.47 23.03
C MET A 552 -5.62 14.32 21.82
N LEU A 553 -5.57 13.09 21.29
CA LEU A 553 -4.87 12.70 20.07
C LEU A 553 -5.90 12.35 19.00
N LEU A 554 -5.66 12.81 17.77
CA LEU A 554 -6.45 12.41 16.60
C LEU A 554 -5.62 11.51 15.68
N ASP A 555 -6.26 10.52 15.08
CA ASP A 555 -5.66 9.76 13.98
C ASP A 555 -5.40 10.67 12.77
N PHE A 556 -4.22 10.57 12.20
CA PHE A 556 -3.79 11.32 11.03
C PHE A 556 -3.23 10.32 10.00
N VAL A 557 -3.76 10.37 8.78
CA VAL A 557 -3.49 9.39 7.72
C VAL A 557 -2.72 10.06 6.56
N PRO A 558 -1.39 10.25 6.69
CA PRO A 558 -0.58 10.94 5.68
C PRO A 558 -0.16 10.07 4.49
N ASN A 559 -0.34 8.74 4.58
CA ASN A 559 0.12 7.83 3.53
C ASN A 559 -0.78 7.84 2.30
N HIS A 560 -2.09 7.91 2.50
CA HIS A 560 -3.09 7.67 1.48
C HIS A 560 -4.37 8.43 1.78
N THR A 561 -5.24 8.60 0.78
CA THR A 561 -6.61 9.12 0.97
C THR A 561 -7.62 8.06 0.56
N GLY A 562 -8.92 8.32 0.72
CA GLY A 562 -9.94 7.56 0.00
C GLY A 562 -10.02 7.96 -1.48
N ARG A 563 -10.55 7.09 -2.33
CA ARG A 563 -10.89 7.44 -3.73
C ARG A 563 -11.94 8.55 -3.83
N GLY A 564 -12.77 8.68 -2.80
CA GLY A 564 -13.73 9.76 -2.66
C GLY A 564 -13.07 11.12 -2.40
N HIS A 565 -11.78 11.16 -2.08
CA HIS A 565 -11.10 12.41 -1.74
C HIS A 565 -11.10 13.40 -2.90
N HIS A 566 -11.41 14.66 -2.60
CA HIS A 566 -11.52 15.71 -3.61
C HIS A 566 -10.22 15.87 -4.44
N LEU A 567 -9.04 15.80 -3.82
CA LEU A 567 -7.76 15.80 -4.54
C LEU A 567 -7.62 14.60 -5.48
N PHE A 568 -8.07 13.41 -5.09
CA PHE A 568 -7.95 12.22 -5.94
C PHE A 568 -8.92 12.27 -7.13
N ARG A 569 -10.17 12.71 -6.89
CA ARG A 569 -11.14 12.94 -7.97
C ARG A 569 -10.59 13.94 -8.98
N ASP A 570 -10.06 15.06 -8.49
CA ASP A 570 -9.44 16.07 -9.34
C ASP A 570 -8.21 15.53 -10.07
N ALA A 571 -7.38 14.72 -9.40
CA ALA A 571 -6.22 14.07 -10.00
C ALA A 571 -6.59 13.15 -11.17
N VAL A 572 -7.74 12.48 -11.13
CA VAL A 572 -8.20 11.54 -12.16
C VAL A 572 -9.00 12.24 -13.26
N GLU A 573 -9.87 13.19 -12.90
CA GLU A 573 -10.83 13.80 -13.82
C GLU A 573 -10.29 15.04 -14.54
N LYS A 574 -9.31 15.72 -13.94
CA LYS A 574 -8.73 16.96 -14.48
C LYS A 574 -7.27 16.71 -14.82
N ASP A 575 -6.89 16.88 -16.08
CA ASP A 575 -5.48 17.10 -16.44
C ASP A 575 -4.96 18.27 -15.58
N GLY A 576 -3.99 18.04 -14.67
CA GLY A 576 -3.47 19.14 -13.85
C GLY A 576 -2.74 18.75 -12.57
N ASP A 577 -2.49 19.78 -11.75
CA ASP A 577 -1.59 19.76 -10.58
C ASP A 577 -1.99 18.76 -9.48
N ALA A 578 -3.27 18.40 -9.39
CA ALA A 578 -3.76 17.41 -8.42
C ALA A 578 -3.15 16.01 -8.65
N ALA A 579 -2.80 15.66 -9.90
CA ALA A 579 -2.13 14.39 -10.19
C ALA A 579 -0.76 14.28 -9.49
N ALA A 580 -0.08 15.40 -9.26
CA ALA A 580 1.22 15.42 -8.56
C ALA A 580 1.12 15.14 -7.06
N TYR A 581 -0.10 15.10 -6.49
CA TYR A 581 -0.30 14.66 -5.10
C TYR A 581 -0.22 13.15 -4.93
N TYR A 582 -0.38 12.38 -6.00
CA TYR A 582 -0.49 10.92 -5.94
C TYR A 582 0.58 10.27 -6.80
N ARG A 583 0.85 9.00 -6.50
CA ARG A 583 1.83 8.21 -7.24
C ARG A 583 1.15 7.39 -8.33
N PHE A 584 1.21 7.87 -9.56
CA PHE A 584 0.73 7.14 -10.74
C PHE A 584 1.86 6.36 -11.40
N TRP A 585 1.62 5.07 -11.66
CA TRP A 585 2.42 4.28 -12.61
C TRP A 585 2.09 4.66 -14.03
N GLN A 586 0.80 4.80 -14.24
CA GLN A 586 0.23 5.25 -15.48
C GLN A 586 -1.03 6.01 -15.15
N TRP A 587 -0.90 7.32 -15.30
CA TRP A 587 -2.01 8.22 -15.09
C TRP A 587 -3.08 8.03 -16.18
N PRO A 588 -4.39 8.07 -15.84
CA PRO A 588 -4.95 8.17 -14.48
C PRO A 588 -5.29 6.81 -13.85
N HIS A 589 -5.09 5.69 -14.56
CA HIS A 589 -5.72 4.40 -14.23
C HIS A 589 -4.93 3.54 -13.25
N TYR A 590 -3.60 3.65 -13.26
CA TYR A 590 -2.72 2.84 -12.43
C TYR A 590 -1.97 3.75 -11.47
N TYR A 591 -2.28 3.58 -10.19
CA TYR A 591 -1.69 4.32 -9.10
C TYR A 591 -1.31 3.38 -7.97
N ARG A 592 -0.44 3.87 -7.11
CA ARG A 592 -0.09 3.25 -5.84
C ARG A 592 -1.27 3.29 -4.89
N CYS A 593 -1.42 2.24 -4.10
CA CYS A 593 -2.42 2.18 -3.05
C CYS A 593 -1.91 1.38 -1.85
N PHE A 594 -2.43 1.72 -0.67
CA PHE A 594 -2.08 1.08 0.59
C PHE A 594 -2.34 -0.43 0.51
N SER A 595 -1.30 -1.25 0.67
CA SER A 595 -1.41 -2.72 0.67
C SER A 595 -2.23 -3.30 -0.49
N ASP A 596 -2.15 -2.68 -1.67
CA ASP A 596 -2.93 -2.99 -2.88
C ASP A 596 -4.46 -2.84 -2.74
N VAL A 597 -4.92 -2.16 -1.69
CA VAL A 597 -6.31 -1.78 -1.49
C VAL A 597 -6.61 -0.57 -2.38
N ILE A 598 -7.12 -0.84 -3.59
CA ILE A 598 -7.32 0.19 -4.63
C ILE A 598 -8.19 1.39 -4.18
N SER A 599 -9.04 1.22 -3.16
CA SER A 599 -9.82 2.32 -2.59
C SER A 599 -9.00 3.35 -1.80
N LEU A 600 -7.72 3.06 -1.54
CA LEU A 600 -6.81 3.84 -0.71
C LEU A 600 -5.58 4.33 -1.52
N PRO A 601 -5.74 5.25 -2.50
CA PRO A 601 -4.63 5.80 -3.28
C PRO A 601 -3.55 6.47 -2.41
N GLU A 602 -2.29 6.08 -2.63
CA GLU A 602 -1.13 6.61 -1.91
C GLU A 602 -0.75 8.01 -2.41
N LEU A 603 -0.46 8.89 -1.46
CA LEU A 603 0.07 10.22 -1.71
C LEU A 603 1.56 10.17 -2.01
N ASP A 604 2.06 11.11 -2.81
CA ASP A 604 3.50 11.25 -3.04
C ASP A 604 4.17 12.04 -1.91
N THR A 605 4.36 11.39 -0.77
CA THR A 605 5.01 11.99 0.41
C THR A 605 6.50 12.31 0.22
N GLY A 606 7.07 12.04 -0.96
CA GLY A 606 8.40 12.51 -1.36
C GLY A 606 8.39 13.92 -1.96
N SER A 607 7.23 14.38 -2.42
CA SER A 607 7.07 15.73 -2.94
C SER A 607 7.03 16.72 -1.78
N ARG A 608 7.94 17.70 -1.78
CA ARG A 608 7.93 18.80 -0.79
C ARG A 608 6.60 19.55 -0.77
N HIS A 609 5.93 19.66 -1.92
CA HIS A 609 4.60 20.27 -2.00
C HIS A 609 3.55 19.49 -1.20
N VAL A 610 3.53 18.16 -1.34
CA VAL A 610 2.63 17.25 -0.63
C VAL A 610 2.96 17.23 0.86
N GLN A 611 4.24 17.14 1.23
CA GLN A 611 4.68 17.22 2.62
C GLN A 611 4.17 18.50 3.30
N GLN A 612 4.38 19.66 2.69
CA GLN A 612 3.90 20.93 3.23
C GLN A 612 2.38 20.99 3.34
N HIS A 613 1.64 20.39 2.39
CA HIS A 613 0.19 20.29 2.48
C HIS A 613 -0.24 19.47 3.69
N LEU A 614 0.36 18.29 3.88
CA LEU A 614 0.09 17.40 5.01
C LEU A 614 0.46 18.04 6.35
N VAL A 615 1.58 18.75 6.44
CA VAL A 615 1.96 19.50 7.65
C VAL A 615 0.90 20.55 7.99
N ARG A 616 0.41 21.32 7.00
CA ARG A 616 -0.66 22.31 7.22
C ARG A 616 -1.97 21.66 7.65
N ALA A 617 -2.33 20.52 7.07
CA ALA A 617 -3.50 19.74 7.48
C ALA A 617 -3.36 19.29 8.95
N ALA A 618 -2.20 18.78 9.35
CA ALA A 618 -1.95 18.39 10.73
C ALA A 618 -1.99 19.60 11.69
N GLN A 619 -1.38 20.73 11.32
CA GLN A 619 -1.44 21.99 12.09
C GLN A 619 -2.88 22.50 12.28
N HIS A 620 -3.75 22.31 11.28
CA HIS A 620 -5.16 22.70 11.39
C HIS A 620 -5.83 22.03 12.58
N TRP A 621 -5.58 20.73 12.80
CA TRP A 621 -6.16 20.00 13.94
C TRP A 621 -5.75 20.59 15.29
N LEU A 622 -4.49 21.00 15.43
CA LEU A 622 -3.97 21.59 16.68
C LEU A 622 -4.49 23.02 16.88
N THR A 623 -4.54 23.82 15.80
CA THR A 623 -4.89 25.25 15.87
C THR A 623 -6.39 25.52 15.92
N ALA A 624 -7.20 24.76 15.15
CA ALA A 624 -8.64 24.98 15.06
C ALA A 624 -9.42 24.28 16.18
N TYR A 625 -8.96 23.10 16.62
CA TYR A 625 -9.67 22.29 17.62
C TYR A 625 -8.93 22.20 18.96
N GLY A 626 -7.66 22.58 19.03
CA GLY A 626 -6.89 22.58 20.28
C GLY A 626 -6.30 21.23 20.69
N VAL A 627 -6.30 20.22 19.82
CA VAL A 627 -5.82 18.86 20.16
C VAL A 627 -4.34 18.87 20.57
N ASP A 628 -3.91 17.83 21.29
CA ASP A 628 -2.61 17.75 21.97
C ASP A 628 -1.56 16.94 21.21
N GLY A 629 -1.95 16.36 20.09
CA GLY A 629 -1.06 15.58 19.26
C GLY A 629 -1.82 14.78 18.21
N ILE A 630 -1.07 13.98 17.47
CA ILE A 630 -1.59 13.12 16.43
C ILE A 630 -1.01 11.71 16.55
N ARG A 631 -1.86 10.72 16.29
CA ARG A 631 -1.44 9.35 16.00
C ARG A 631 -1.29 9.22 14.50
N CYS A 632 -0.11 8.86 14.02
CA CYS A 632 0.20 8.79 12.60
C CYS A 632 0.04 7.36 12.08
N ASP A 633 -0.94 7.16 11.20
CA ASP A 633 -1.19 5.91 10.51
C ASP A 633 -0.04 5.53 9.56
N HIS A 634 0.26 4.23 9.52
CA HIS A 634 1.13 3.63 8.53
C HIS A 634 2.48 4.33 8.30
N VAL A 635 3.29 4.47 9.36
CA VAL A 635 4.55 5.21 9.33
C VAL A 635 5.48 4.76 8.20
N ALA A 636 5.53 3.44 8.00
CA ALA A 636 6.43 2.79 7.06
C ALA A 636 6.13 3.06 5.57
N GLY A 637 4.92 3.53 5.22
CA GLY A 637 4.57 3.88 3.85
C GLY A 637 4.94 5.31 3.46
N VAL A 638 5.34 6.13 4.44
CA VAL A 638 5.63 7.54 4.27
C VAL A 638 7.13 7.79 4.28
N ASP A 639 7.57 8.77 3.50
CA ASP A 639 8.96 9.18 3.43
C ASP A 639 9.56 9.57 4.80
N PRO A 640 10.71 8.99 5.24
CA PRO A 640 11.27 9.26 6.56
C PRO A 640 11.57 10.74 6.85
N ALA A 641 11.93 11.52 5.82
CA ALA A 641 12.18 12.95 5.97
C ALA A 641 10.90 13.74 6.35
N PHE A 642 9.73 13.29 5.92
CA PHE A 642 8.45 13.94 6.24
C PHE A 642 8.20 13.99 7.75
N TRP A 643 8.60 12.95 8.50
CA TRP A 643 8.36 12.90 9.94
C TRP A 643 9.10 14.01 10.70
N ILE A 644 10.28 14.42 10.24
CA ILE A 644 11.01 15.57 10.79
C ILE A 644 10.25 16.87 10.47
N GLU A 645 9.79 17.04 9.24
CA GLU A 645 8.99 18.21 8.83
C GLU A 645 7.69 18.32 9.61
N LEU A 646 7.00 17.20 9.82
CA LEU A 646 5.77 17.13 10.61
C LEU A 646 6.03 17.55 12.05
N ARG A 647 7.06 16.99 12.71
CA ARG A 647 7.40 17.38 14.07
C ARG A 647 7.71 18.86 14.19
N ARG A 648 8.59 19.36 13.33
CA ARG A 648 8.97 20.77 13.35
C ARG A 648 7.77 21.67 13.06
N GLY A 649 6.95 21.31 12.09
CA GLY A 649 5.73 22.04 11.73
C GLY A 649 4.71 22.09 12.86
N LEU A 650 4.43 20.97 13.54
CA LEU A 650 3.52 20.98 14.69
C LEU A 650 4.09 21.79 15.86
N ARG A 651 5.40 21.73 16.08
CA ARG A 651 6.06 22.51 17.14
C ARG A 651 6.08 24.02 16.93
N GLN A 652 5.83 24.49 15.70
CA GLN A 652 5.62 25.92 15.41
C GLN A 652 4.28 26.45 15.94
N VAL A 653 3.27 25.59 16.05
CA VAL A 653 1.91 25.99 16.46
C VAL A 653 1.54 25.56 17.88
N LYS A 654 2.24 24.57 18.43
CA LYS A 654 2.08 24.09 19.81
C LYS A 654 3.45 23.64 20.35
N PRO A 655 3.88 24.00 21.57
CA PRO A 655 5.23 23.66 22.04
C PRO A 655 5.41 22.17 22.40
N ASP A 656 4.37 21.52 22.93
CA ASP A 656 4.40 20.16 23.47
C ASP A 656 3.49 19.12 22.75
N PRO A 657 3.31 19.16 21.40
CA PRO A 657 2.49 18.19 20.71
C PRO A 657 3.13 16.81 20.77
N LEU A 658 2.31 15.77 20.88
CA LEU A 658 2.77 14.39 20.75
C LEU A 658 2.58 13.88 19.32
N ILE A 659 3.62 13.28 18.74
CA ILE A 659 3.54 12.52 17.50
C ILE A 659 3.80 11.04 17.81
N LEU A 660 2.71 10.27 17.80
CA LEU A 660 2.71 8.83 18.05
C LEU A 660 2.59 8.07 16.74
N GLY A 661 3.62 7.33 16.33
CA GLY A 661 3.62 6.59 15.07
C GLY A 661 3.12 5.14 15.18
N GLU A 662 2.32 4.72 14.20
CA GLU A 662 2.08 3.31 13.93
C GLU A 662 3.14 2.75 12.99
N ALA A 663 4.09 2.02 13.58
CA ALA A 663 5.15 1.35 12.84
C ALA A 663 5.36 -0.06 13.37
N THR A 664 5.52 -1.02 12.47
CA THR A 664 5.84 -2.41 12.78
C THR A 664 7.04 -2.84 11.97
N GLY A 665 7.99 -3.53 12.57
CA GLY A 665 9.21 -3.97 11.93
C GLY A 665 10.17 -4.54 12.94
N THR A 666 11.41 -4.79 12.52
CA THR A 666 12.45 -5.18 13.48
C THR A 666 12.74 -4.01 14.41
N THR A 667 13.06 -4.34 15.65
CA THR A 667 13.45 -3.40 16.70
C THR A 667 14.47 -2.37 16.23
N ASP A 668 15.59 -2.80 15.61
CA ASP A 668 16.62 -1.92 15.07
C ASP A 668 16.09 -0.96 14.00
N TRP A 669 15.14 -1.39 13.17
CA TRP A 669 14.55 -0.54 12.12
C TRP A 669 13.65 0.52 12.72
N LEU A 670 12.82 0.14 13.69
CA LEU A 670 11.93 1.05 14.41
C LEU A 670 12.71 2.09 15.22
N ALA A 671 13.81 1.71 15.85
CA ALA A 671 14.67 2.61 16.61
C ALA A 671 15.24 3.77 15.75
N ARG A 672 15.33 3.62 14.42
CA ARG A 672 15.77 4.70 13.51
C ARG A 672 14.75 5.84 13.37
N TYR A 673 13.53 5.68 13.86
CA TYR A 673 12.56 6.78 13.96
C TYR A 673 12.77 7.67 15.19
N ALA A 674 13.71 7.33 16.08
CA ALA A 674 14.18 8.24 17.11
C ALA A 674 14.63 9.57 16.47
N GLY A 675 14.23 10.69 17.06
CA GLY A 675 14.52 11.98 16.45
C GLY A 675 13.77 12.24 15.14
N ARG A 676 12.71 11.48 14.84
CA ARG A 676 11.73 11.77 13.77
C ARG A 676 10.30 11.78 14.32
N LEU A 677 9.96 10.78 15.12
CA LEU A 677 8.74 10.68 15.90
C LEU A 677 9.05 10.90 17.39
N ASP A 678 8.03 11.27 18.18
CA ASP A 678 8.17 11.35 19.64
C ASP A 678 7.97 9.95 20.26
N ALA A 679 6.99 9.18 19.77
CA ALA A 679 6.70 7.84 20.25
C ALA A 679 6.26 6.89 19.13
N ILE A 680 6.33 5.58 19.38
CA ILE A 680 5.73 4.54 18.54
C ILE A 680 4.93 3.54 19.37
N PHE A 681 4.04 2.80 18.72
CA PHE A 681 3.44 1.60 19.32
C PHE A 681 4.45 0.46 19.43
N ASP A 682 4.57 -0.11 20.62
CA ASP A 682 5.43 -1.25 20.92
C ASP A 682 4.72 -2.58 20.62
N PHE A 683 4.57 -2.84 19.33
CA PHE A 683 3.89 -4.06 18.86
C PHE A 683 4.67 -5.34 19.18
N ASP A 684 5.99 -5.28 19.36
CA ASP A 684 6.78 -6.41 19.83
C ASP A 684 6.35 -6.80 21.25
N LEU A 685 6.30 -5.84 22.19
CA LEU A 685 5.81 -6.09 23.54
C LEU A 685 4.36 -6.58 23.53
N THR A 686 3.49 -5.97 22.73
CA THR A 686 2.11 -6.46 22.55
C THR A 686 2.09 -7.93 22.13
N TYR A 687 2.90 -8.31 21.13
CA TYR A 687 2.98 -9.70 20.65
C TYR A 687 3.40 -10.65 21.76
N TYR A 688 4.52 -10.38 22.45
CA TYR A 688 5.04 -11.28 23.48
C TYR A 688 4.13 -11.36 24.71
N VAL A 689 3.48 -10.26 25.11
CA VAL A 689 2.47 -10.27 26.17
C VAL A 689 1.28 -11.17 25.79
N ARG A 690 0.81 -11.12 24.54
CA ARG A 690 -0.28 -11.98 24.06
C ARG A 690 0.15 -13.46 24.00
N GLN A 691 1.37 -13.76 23.57
CA GLN A 691 1.88 -15.14 23.58
C GLN A 691 2.02 -15.69 25.00
N ALA A 692 2.56 -14.88 25.92
CA ALA A 692 2.76 -15.27 27.31
C ALA A 692 1.44 -15.39 28.07
N LEU A 693 0.61 -14.34 28.07
CA LEU A 693 -0.51 -14.22 29.00
C LEU A 693 -1.86 -14.61 28.40
N ALA A 694 -2.12 -14.30 27.12
CA ALA A 694 -3.38 -14.72 26.50
C ALA A 694 -3.33 -16.21 26.14
N ARG A 695 -2.24 -16.66 25.51
CA ARG A 695 -2.11 -18.03 25.00
C ARG A 695 -1.39 -18.99 25.94
N GLY A 696 -0.55 -18.52 26.87
CA GLY A 696 0.22 -19.40 27.76
C GLY A 696 1.35 -20.15 27.04
N ARG A 697 1.91 -19.58 25.96
CA ARG A 697 2.94 -20.20 25.11
C ARG A 697 4.37 -19.83 25.49
N MET A 698 4.52 -18.88 26.41
CA MET A 698 5.80 -18.40 26.87
C MET A 698 5.76 -18.34 28.39
N GLY A 699 6.68 -19.05 29.05
CA GLY A 699 6.80 -19.04 30.51
C GLY A 699 7.40 -17.74 31.05
N ALA A 700 7.24 -17.50 32.35
CA ALA A 700 7.64 -16.26 33.01
C ALA A 700 9.13 -15.93 32.82
N ALA A 701 10.05 -16.90 33.01
CA ALA A 701 11.48 -16.70 32.83
C ALA A 701 11.88 -16.27 31.42
N ALA A 702 11.30 -16.91 30.40
CA ALA A 702 11.57 -16.56 29.01
C ALA A 702 11.05 -15.15 28.69
N PHE A 703 9.85 -14.82 29.15
CA PHE A 703 9.26 -13.50 28.96
C PHE A 703 10.10 -12.40 29.65
N ALA A 704 10.53 -12.64 30.89
CA ALA A 704 11.37 -11.70 31.64
C ALA A 704 12.73 -11.45 30.95
N SER A 705 13.40 -12.51 30.49
CA SER A 705 14.67 -12.38 29.76
C SER A 705 14.50 -11.55 28.49
N TRP A 706 13.44 -11.82 27.71
CA TRP A 706 13.14 -11.04 26.51
C TRP A 706 12.83 -9.58 26.84
N LEU A 707 12.04 -9.32 27.90
CA LEU A 707 11.69 -7.96 28.32
C LEU A 707 12.91 -7.17 28.82
N ASP A 708 13.85 -7.83 29.50
CA ASP A 708 15.10 -7.22 29.97
C ASP A 708 16.00 -6.79 28.79
N GLU A 709 16.06 -7.58 27.72
CA GLU A 709 16.73 -7.19 26.46
C GLU A 709 16.00 -6.05 25.75
N HIS A 710 14.67 -6.09 25.75
CA HIS A 710 13.81 -5.14 25.05
C HIS A 710 13.81 -3.72 25.67
N ASP A 711 14.07 -3.59 26.97
CA ASP A 711 14.04 -2.28 27.64
C ASP A 711 15.10 -1.28 27.12
N GLY A 712 16.20 -1.77 26.56
CA GLY A 712 17.27 -0.96 25.98
C GLY A 712 17.14 -0.68 24.48
N ALA A 713 16.11 -1.20 23.82
CA ALA A 713 16.05 -1.29 22.36
C ALA A 713 15.80 0.04 21.62
N TYR A 714 15.09 0.98 22.24
CA TYR A 714 14.52 2.16 21.56
C TYR A 714 15.12 3.48 22.07
N GLY A 715 16.46 3.56 22.13
CA GLY A 715 17.16 4.77 22.58
C GLY A 715 16.64 6.05 21.91
N GLY A 716 16.09 6.98 22.70
CA GLY A 716 15.57 8.26 22.21
C GLY A 716 14.19 8.22 21.53
N LEU A 717 13.48 7.08 21.56
CA LEU A 717 12.12 6.94 21.03
C LEU A 717 11.18 6.38 22.11
N ALA A 718 10.14 7.13 22.46
CA ALA A 718 9.20 6.69 23.49
C ALA A 718 8.26 5.59 22.98
N ARG A 719 7.69 4.82 23.92
CA ARG A 719 6.90 3.62 23.61
C ARG A 719 5.51 3.70 24.20
N ALA A 720 4.50 3.49 23.35
CA ALA A 720 3.12 3.28 23.75
C ALA A 720 2.78 1.80 23.62
N THR A 721 2.20 1.19 24.65
CA THR A 721 1.93 -0.26 24.68
C THR A 721 0.45 -0.52 24.83
N LEU A 722 -0.04 -1.58 24.22
CA LEU A 722 -1.44 -2.02 24.26
C LEU A 722 -1.54 -3.55 24.36
N LEU A 723 -2.70 -4.06 24.77
CA LEU A 723 -3.01 -5.49 24.74
C LEU A 723 -3.69 -5.90 23.43
N ASP A 724 -4.52 -5.01 22.90
CA ASP A 724 -5.28 -5.14 21.67
C ASP A 724 -5.65 -3.75 21.12
N ASN A 725 -6.06 -3.70 19.86
CA ASN A 725 -6.58 -2.50 19.21
C ASN A 725 -7.58 -2.89 18.11
N HIS A 726 -7.97 -1.91 17.29
CA HIS A 726 -8.91 -2.07 16.19
C HIS A 726 -8.43 -2.89 14.97
N ASP A 727 -7.18 -3.33 14.93
CA ASP A 727 -6.59 -4.07 13.80
C ASP A 727 -6.11 -5.47 14.16
N MET A 728 -6.35 -5.90 15.40
CA MET A 728 -5.96 -7.21 15.87
C MET A 728 -7.05 -7.85 16.71
N ASN A 729 -6.97 -9.17 16.88
CA ASN A 729 -7.92 -9.91 17.70
C ASN A 729 -7.97 -9.34 19.14
N ARG A 730 -9.16 -9.22 19.72
CA ARG A 730 -9.40 -8.85 21.12
C ARG A 730 -8.63 -9.78 22.04
N PHE A 731 -8.02 -9.23 23.09
CA PHE A 731 -7.22 -10.01 24.02
C PHE A 731 -8.05 -11.09 24.72
N LEU A 732 -9.28 -10.77 25.14
CA LEU A 732 -10.19 -11.73 25.78
C LEU A 732 -10.55 -12.90 24.84
N TRP A 733 -10.70 -12.64 23.54
CA TRP A 733 -10.92 -13.68 22.54
C TRP A 733 -9.72 -14.62 22.44
N MET A 734 -8.51 -14.07 22.35
CA MET A 734 -7.29 -14.88 22.36
C MET A 734 -7.11 -15.68 23.66
N ALA A 735 -7.54 -15.12 24.79
CA ALA A 735 -7.55 -15.78 26.09
C ALA A 735 -8.71 -16.80 26.25
N ALA A 736 -9.46 -17.10 25.17
CA ALA A 736 -10.59 -18.03 25.17
C ALA A 736 -11.64 -17.70 26.25
N GLY A 737 -11.90 -16.41 26.48
CA GLY A 737 -12.86 -15.94 27.48
C GLY A 737 -12.34 -15.95 28.93
N ASN A 738 -11.06 -16.27 29.16
CA ASN A 738 -10.49 -16.27 30.51
C ASN A 738 -10.22 -14.84 31.00
N VAL A 739 -11.05 -14.39 31.93
CA VAL A 739 -11.00 -13.04 32.51
C VAL A 739 -9.79 -12.80 33.41
N ASP A 740 -9.24 -13.84 34.03
CA ASP A 740 -8.07 -13.72 34.90
C ASP A 740 -6.81 -13.43 34.08
N ARG A 741 -6.70 -14.00 32.88
CA ARG A 741 -5.64 -13.64 31.91
C ARG A 741 -5.72 -12.17 31.50
N VAL A 742 -6.92 -11.61 31.33
CA VAL A 742 -7.12 -10.18 31.06
C VAL A 742 -6.62 -9.34 32.24
N LYS A 743 -7.01 -9.69 33.46
CA LYS A 743 -6.57 -8.98 34.68
C LYS A 743 -5.05 -9.04 34.86
N LEU A 744 -4.44 -10.20 34.64
CA LEU A 744 -2.99 -10.40 34.70
C LEU A 744 -2.26 -9.51 33.69
N ALA A 745 -2.74 -9.49 32.44
CA ALA A 745 -2.17 -8.66 31.39
C ALA A 745 -2.40 -7.16 31.61
N ALA A 746 -3.56 -6.77 32.17
CA ALA A 746 -3.83 -5.40 32.58
C ALA A 746 -2.89 -4.91 33.68
N THR A 747 -2.59 -5.77 34.67
CA THR A 747 -1.60 -5.46 35.70
C THR A 747 -0.24 -5.18 35.06
N LEU A 748 0.23 -6.07 34.19
CA LEU A 748 1.49 -5.86 33.47
C LEU A 748 1.47 -4.55 32.65
N LEU A 749 0.45 -4.33 31.82
CA LEU A 749 0.33 -3.13 30.98
C LEU A 749 0.39 -1.83 31.80
N LEU A 750 -0.36 -1.75 32.90
CA LEU A 750 -0.49 -0.52 33.70
C LEU A 750 0.69 -0.28 34.65
N THR A 751 1.58 -1.27 34.82
CA THR A 751 2.74 -1.18 35.73
C THR A 751 4.09 -1.27 35.03
N LEU A 752 4.13 -1.39 33.70
CA LEU A 752 5.35 -1.23 32.89
C LEU A 752 5.65 0.26 32.56
N PRO A 753 6.91 0.59 32.20
CA PRO A 753 7.30 1.90 31.67
C PRO A 753 6.63 2.22 30.32
N GLY A 754 6.52 3.51 29.99
CA GLY A 754 5.91 4.00 28.75
C GLY A 754 4.47 4.46 28.93
N MET A 755 3.77 4.74 27.82
CA MET A 755 2.36 5.16 27.80
C MET A 755 1.46 3.94 27.58
N PRO A 756 0.72 3.45 28.60
CA PRO A 756 -0.24 2.38 28.38
C PRO A 756 -1.44 2.90 27.59
N VAL A 757 -1.95 2.08 26.68
CA VAL A 757 -3.13 2.37 25.87
C VAL A 757 -4.18 1.30 26.10
N ILE A 758 -5.34 1.71 26.61
CA ILE A 758 -6.52 0.86 26.79
C ILE A 758 -7.41 1.03 25.57
N TYR A 759 -7.67 -0.05 24.84
CA TYR A 759 -8.64 -0.04 23.76
C TYR A 759 -10.06 -0.21 24.31
N TYR A 760 -11.00 0.62 23.85
CA TYR A 760 -12.35 0.65 24.40
C TYR A 760 -12.97 -0.76 24.44
N GLY A 761 -13.57 -1.13 25.56
CA GLY A 761 -14.22 -2.41 25.73
C GLY A 761 -13.34 -3.46 26.43
N THR A 762 -12.01 -3.36 26.31
CA THR A 762 -11.10 -4.34 26.95
C THR A 762 -11.23 -4.32 28.47
N GLU A 763 -11.47 -3.14 29.04
CA GLU A 763 -11.68 -2.94 30.48
C GLU A 763 -13.05 -3.43 30.99
N VAL A 764 -14.00 -3.71 30.09
CA VAL A 764 -15.32 -4.24 30.43
C VAL A 764 -15.55 -5.66 29.91
N GLY A 765 -14.52 -6.32 29.37
CA GLY A 765 -14.59 -7.69 28.88
C GLY A 765 -15.26 -7.83 27.50
N LEU A 766 -15.15 -6.82 26.64
CA LEU A 766 -15.56 -6.95 25.24
C LEU A 766 -14.67 -7.95 24.50
N SER A 767 -15.29 -8.98 23.96
CA SER A 767 -14.67 -9.98 23.09
C SER A 767 -15.09 -9.76 21.64
N GLN A 768 -14.73 -10.69 20.75
CA GLN A 768 -15.19 -10.75 19.36
C GLN A 768 -15.92 -12.07 19.09
N ARG A 769 -16.56 -12.21 17.93
CA ARG A 769 -17.37 -13.41 17.60
C ARG A 769 -16.63 -14.41 16.72
N HIS A 770 -15.76 -13.93 15.85
CA HIS A 770 -14.99 -14.72 14.89
C HIS A 770 -13.55 -14.23 14.82
N ASP A 771 -12.64 -15.04 14.29
CA ASP A 771 -11.25 -14.62 14.05
C ASP A 771 -11.18 -13.43 13.09
N GLY A 772 -10.37 -12.42 13.42
CA GLY A 772 -10.17 -11.22 12.61
C GLY A 772 -9.51 -11.47 11.25
N ILE A 773 -8.92 -12.65 11.02
CA ILE A 773 -8.50 -13.07 9.67
C ILE A 773 -9.70 -13.25 8.73
N VAL A 774 -10.83 -13.68 9.27
CA VAL A 774 -12.08 -13.77 8.51
C VAL A 774 -12.61 -12.37 8.27
N GLU A 775 -12.72 -11.57 9.33
CA GLU A 775 -13.25 -10.21 9.25
C GLU A 775 -12.67 -9.32 10.36
N ASN A 776 -11.75 -8.40 10.00
CA ASN A 776 -11.08 -7.54 10.98
C ASN A 776 -12.06 -6.62 11.76
N ALA A 777 -13.24 -6.34 11.20
CA ALA A 777 -14.28 -5.57 11.88
C ALA A 777 -14.84 -6.26 13.15
N GLU A 778 -14.56 -7.55 13.37
CA GLU A 778 -14.83 -8.25 14.63
C GLU A 778 -14.08 -7.67 15.83
N ALA A 779 -12.93 -7.02 15.63
CA ALA A 779 -12.25 -6.27 16.71
C ALA A 779 -12.99 -4.97 17.10
N ARG A 780 -14.00 -4.57 16.34
CA ARG A 780 -14.65 -3.24 16.35
C ARG A 780 -16.13 -3.32 16.73
N LEU A 781 -16.50 -4.33 17.51
CA LEU A 781 -17.86 -4.47 18.02
C LEU A 781 -18.22 -3.32 18.98
N PRO A 782 -19.51 -3.01 19.17
CA PRO A 782 -19.96 -1.96 20.06
C PRO A 782 -19.45 -2.09 21.49
N MET A 783 -19.20 -0.94 22.11
CA MET A 783 -18.91 -0.85 23.54
C MET A 783 -20.06 -1.44 24.38
N LEU A 784 -19.69 -2.16 25.43
CA LEU A 784 -20.63 -2.69 26.41
C LEU A 784 -20.92 -1.63 27.47
N TRP A 785 -22.20 -1.46 27.80
CA TRP A 785 -22.66 -0.49 28.81
C TRP A 785 -23.58 -1.16 29.82
N GLY A 786 -23.57 -0.67 31.07
CA GLY A 786 -24.50 -1.14 32.12
C GLY A 786 -24.28 -2.61 32.47
N SER A 787 -25.35 -3.42 32.42
CA SER A 787 -25.33 -4.83 32.83
C SER A 787 -24.47 -5.73 31.93
N ASP A 788 -24.13 -5.28 30.72
CA ASP A 788 -23.33 -6.07 29.78
C ASP A 788 -21.83 -6.00 30.10
N GLN A 789 -21.42 -5.11 30.99
CA GLN A 789 -20.03 -4.94 31.40
C GLN A 789 -19.62 -5.99 32.44
N ASN A 790 -18.43 -6.57 32.28
CA ASN A 790 -17.81 -7.37 33.33
C ASN A 790 -17.24 -6.45 34.43
N GLN A 791 -18.00 -6.29 35.52
CA GLN A 791 -17.63 -5.42 36.63
C GLN A 791 -16.31 -5.83 37.30
N GLY A 792 -16.01 -7.13 37.37
CA GLY A 792 -14.77 -7.60 37.98
C GLY A 792 -13.51 -7.22 37.18
N ILE A 793 -13.60 -7.12 35.85
CA ILE A 793 -12.52 -6.58 35.01
C ILE A 793 -12.46 -5.06 35.18
N LEU A 794 -13.61 -4.38 35.12
CA LEU A 794 -13.69 -2.92 35.22
C LEU A 794 -13.07 -2.40 36.53
N GLU A 795 -13.46 -2.96 37.67
CA GLU A 795 -12.92 -2.62 38.99
C GLU A 795 -11.40 -2.86 39.08
N HIS A 796 -10.90 -3.89 38.39
CA HIS A 796 -9.46 -4.19 38.34
C HIS A 796 -8.69 -3.10 37.57
N PHE A 797 -9.19 -2.68 36.41
CA PHE A 797 -8.61 -1.57 35.64
C PHE A 797 -8.68 -0.24 36.40
N GLN A 798 -9.82 0.08 37.01
CA GLN A 798 -9.98 1.31 37.82
C GLN A 798 -8.99 1.35 38.98
N ARG A 799 -8.81 0.23 39.70
CA ARG A 799 -7.84 0.12 40.79
C ARG A 799 -6.40 0.34 40.31
N LEU A 800 -6.01 -0.29 39.20
CA LEU A 800 -4.67 -0.15 38.62
C LEU A 800 -4.42 1.25 38.08
N GLY A 801 -5.43 1.87 37.45
CA GLY A 801 -5.37 3.24 36.97
C GLY A 801 -5.16 4.25 38.09
N LYS A 802 -5.92 4.10 39.19
CA LYS A 802 -5.72 4.90 40.40
C LYS A 802 -4.30 4.73 40.97
N LEU A 803 -3.86 3.49 41.15
CA LEU A 803 -2.52 3.17 41.66
C LEU A 803 -1.42 3.82 40.80
N ARG A 804 -1.53 3.70 39.46
CA ARG A 804 -0.58 4.32 38.53
C ARG A 804 -0.61 5.86 38.65
N GLY A 805 -1.78 6.46 38.81
CA GLY A 805 -1.92 7.92 38.97
C GLY A 805 -1.29 8.45 40.26
N GLU A 806 -1.27 7.65 41.32
CA GLU A 806 -0.72 8.02 42.64
C GLU A 806 0.79 7.72 42.77
N SER A 807 1.34 6.81 41.94
CA SER A 807 2.74 6.38 42.00
C SER A 807 3.63 7.06 40.96
N LEU A 808 4.73 7.70 41.40
CA LEU A 808 5.76 8.21 40.47
C LEU A 808 6.62 7.07 39.92
N ALA A 809 6.88 6.03 40.74
CA ALA A 809 7.65 4.87 40.32
C ALA A 809 6.98 4.13 39.14
N LEU A 810 5.65 3.97 39.16
CA LEU A 810 4.92 3.32 38.07
C LEU A 810 4.89 4.17 36.79
N ARG A 811 4.77 5.49 36.90
CA ARG A 811 4.75 6.40 35.73
C ARG A 811 6.13 6.61 35.13
N ARG A 812 7.11 6.95 35.96
CA ARG A 812 8.42 7.48 35.53
C ARG A 812 9.63 6.64 35.98
N GLY A 813 9.44 5.64 36.84
CA GLY A 813 10.54 4.87 37.41
C GLY A 813 11.19 3.86 36.46
N ALA A 814 12.44 3.50 36.76
CA ALA A 814 13.16 2.43 36.09
C ALA A 814 12.55 1.05 36.45
N ARG A 815 12.90 0.01 35.69
CA ARG A 815 12.45 -1.37 35.91
C ARG A 815 13.63 -2.32 36.06
N ARG A 816 13.49 -3.34 36.91
CA ARG A 816 14.44 -4.47 37.01
C ARG A 816 13.71 -5.73 37.42
N THR A 817 14.13 -6.85 36.85
CA THR A 817 13.67 -8.18 37.25
C THR A 817 14.22 -8.53 38.63
N VAL A 818 13.36 -9.05 39.51
CA VAL A 818 13.69 -9.49 40.87
C VAL A 818 13.61 -11.02 40.98
N ILE A 819 12.54 -11.62 40.45
CA ILE A 819 12.38 -13.07 40.31
C ILE A 819 11.87 -13.36 38.91
N ALA A 820 12.44 -14.36 38.26
CA ALA A 820 11.90 -14.90 37.02
C ALA A 820 12.15 -16.42 36.98
N ASP A 821 11.13 -17.19 37.35
CA ASP A 821 11.15 -18.65 37.26
C ASP A 821 10.14 -19.13 36.19
N ALA A 822 9.87 -20.43 36.11
CA ALA A 822 8.96 -20.97 35.09
C ALA A 822 7.53 -20.41 35.19
N GLU A 823 7.09 -20.06 36.41
CA GLU A 823 5.70 -19.76 36.75
C GLU A 823 5.50 -18.34 37.24
N VAL A 824 6.49 -17.74 37.90
CA VAL A 824 6.36 -16.43 38.54
C VAL A 824 7.36 -15.44 37.98
N PHE A 825 6.84 -14.26 37.65
CA PHE A 825 7.63 -13.08 37.29
C PHE A 825 7.39 -11.96 38.30
N VAL A 826 8.46 -11.51 38.95
CA VAL A 826 8.45 -10.37 39.86
C VAL A 826 9.46 -9.33 39.39
N TYR A 827 9.02 -8.08 39.31
CA TYR A 827 9.89 -6.95 38.99
C TYR A 827 9.60 -5.76 39.87
N GLU A 828 10.62 -4.91 40.02
CA GLU A 828 10.54 -3.65 40.75
C GLU A 828 10.46 -2.48 39.78
N ARG A 829 9.62 -1.51 40.11
CA ARG A 829 9.63 -0.15 39.56
C ARG A 829 10.14 0.79 40.64
N TRP A 830 11.13 1.61 40.35
CA TRP A 830 11.65 2.57 41.34
C TRP A 830 12.06 3.91 40.73
N ILE A 831 11.91 4.96 41.53
CA ILE A 831 12.47 6.28 41.26
C ILE A 831 12.76 6.94 42.60
N GLU A 832 13.98 7.42 42.78
CA GLU A 832 14.42 8.03 44.04
C GLU A 832 14.12 7.10 45.25
N ASP A 833 13.25 7.55 46.16
CA ASP A 833 12.85 6.82 47.37
C ASP A 833 11.57 5.98 47.20
N GLU A 834 10.85 6.14 46.08
CA GLU A 834 9.65 5.36 45.79
C GLU A 834 10.01 4.05 45.07
N SER A 835 9.50 2.92 45.59
CA SER A 835 9.67 1.60 45.00
C SER A 835 8.37 0.82 45.08
N VAL A 836 8.04 0.13 43.99
CA VAL A 836 6.83 -0.68 43.81
C VAL A 836 7.23 -2.04 43.26
N MET A 837 6.83 -3.09 43.96
CA MET A 837 7.02 -4.48 43.55
C MET A 837 5.77 -5.02 42.85
N VAL A 838 5.94 -5.57 41.66
CA VAL A 838 4.86 -6.20 40.88
C VAL A 838 5.16 -7.69 40.76
N ALA A 839 4.23 -8.53 41.20
CA ALA A 839 4.34 -9.97 41.11
C ALA A 839 3.20 -10.56 40.26
N LEU A 840 3.56 -11.44 39.33
CA LEU A 840 2.67 -12.03 38.33
C LEU A 840 2.84 -13.55 38.35
N ASN A 841 1.74 -14.28 38.50
CA ASN A 841 1.71 -15.74 38.40
C ASN A 841 1.16 -16.15 37.02
N PHE A 842 2.01 -16.75 36.20
CA PHE A 842 1.69 -17.22 34.86
C PHE A 842 1.10 -18.64 34.90
N SER A 843 1.12 -19.32 36.05
CA SER A 843 0.58 -20.67 36.21
C SER A 843 -0.91 -20.68 36.56
N GLU A 844 -1.59 -21.77 36.23
CA GLU A 844 -2.97 -22.05 36.65
C GLU A 844 -3.05 -22.65 38.07
N GLN A 845 -1.95 -22.64 38.81
CA GLN A 845 -1.89 -23.08 40.20
C GLN A 845 -1.56 -21.89 41.10
N ALA A 846 -2.00 -21.94 42.35
CA ALA A 846 -1.60 -20.94 43.34
C ALA A 846 -0.10 -21.07 43.62
N GLN A 847 0.59 -19.94 43.76
CA GLN A 847 2.02 -19.89 43.98
C GLN A 847 2.33 -19.13 45.27
N ARG A 848 3.28 -19.66 46.03
CA ARG A 848 3.88 -18.98 47.19
C ARG A 848 5.34 -18.67 46.87
N ARG A 849 5.76 -17.42 47.06
CA ARG A 849 7.13 -16.99 46.79
C ARG A 849 7.64 -16.05 47.88
N GLU A 850 8.89 -16.25 48.29
CA GLU A 850 9.63 -15.24 49.05
C GLU A 850 10.21 -14.22 48.08
N VAL A 851 9.91 -12.94 48.28
CA VAL A 851 10.38 -11.87 47.41
C VAL A 851 11.46 -11.06 48.13
N PRO A 852 12.69 -10.98 47.57
CA PRO A 852 13.74 -10.14 48.13
C PRO A 852 13.25 -8.71 48.36
N GLY A 853 13.43 -8.21 49.59
CA GLY A 853 13.01 -6.85 49.97
C GLY A 853 11.58 -6.72 50.49
N LEU A 854 10.80 -7.81 50.58
CA LEU A 854 9.49 -7.82 51.24
C LEU A 854 9.49 -8.72 52.49
N PRO A 855 8.69 -8.41 53.53
CA PRO A 855 8.63 -9.22 54.74
C PRO A 855 7.73 -10.44 54.50
N GLY A 856 8.34 -11.63 54.50
CA GLY A 856 7.63 -12.91 54.35
C GLY A 856 7.32 -13.30 52.91
N SER A 857 6.54 -14.37 52.76
CA SER A 857 6.13 -14.90 51.46
C SER A 857 4.84 -14.25 50.97
N ILE A 858 4.76 -13.95 49.68
CA ILE A 858 3.51 -13.56 49.02
C ILE A 858 2.77 -14.81 48.52
N GLU A 859 1.44 -14.75 48.56
CA GLU A 859 0.55 -15.73 47.95
C GLU A 859 -0.02 -15.12 46.66
N LEU A 860 0.12 -15.84 45.56
CA LEU A 860 -0.39 -15.44 44.24
C LEU A 860 -1.45 -16.46 43.81
N PRO A 861 -2.70 -16.05 43.55
CA PRO A 861 -3.71 -16.97 43.04
C PRO A 861 -3.35 -17.44 41.62
N PRO A 862 -3.96 -18.53 41.13
CA PRO A 862 -3.86 -18.95 39.73
C PRO A 862 -4.07 -17.78 38.78
N LEU A 863 -3.16 -17.59 37.81
CA LEU A 863 -3.20 -16.48 36.84
C LEU A 863 -3.35 -15.10 37.52
N GLY A 864 -2.87 -14.99 38.76
CA GLY A 864 -3.06 -13.86 39.64
C GLY A 864 -1.91 -12.86 39.63
N SER A 865 -2.18 -11.68 40.17
CA SER A 865 -1.16 -10.64 40.33
C SER A 865 -1.34 -9.83 41.61
N THR A 866 -0.24 -9.28 42.09
CA THR A 866 -0.19 -8.39 43.25
C THR A 866 0.75 -7.23 42.95
N VAL A 867 0.35 -6.01 43.33
CA VAL A 867 1.19 -4.80 43.26
C VAL A 867 1.32 -4.23 44.67
N MET A 868 2.55 -4.02 45.12
CA MET A 868 2.87 -3.65 46.51
C MET A 868 3.81 -2.46 46.51
N GLU A 869 3.51 -1.42 47.27
CA GLU A 869 4.50 -0.41 47.62
C GLU A 869 5.55 -1.04 48.53
N ALA A 870 6.83 -0.83 48.20
CA ALA A 870 7.94 -1.31 49.00
C ALA A 870 8.27 -0.36 50.18
N SER A 871 7.46 0.68 50.41
CA SER A 871 7.76 1.71 51.42
C SER A 871 7.98 1.08 52.80
N THR A 872 9.15 1.36 53.38
CA THR A 872 9.69 0.92 54.69
C THR A 872 10.60 -0.32 54.73
N ILE A 873 11.39 -0.64 53.69
CA ILE A 873 12.53 -1.59 53.84
C ILE A 873 13.81 -1.02 53.21
N ARG A 874 14.27 0.10 53.76
CA ARG A 874 15.70 0.44 53.85
C ARG A 874 15.95 0.96 55.25
N SER A 875 16.02 0.05 56.22
CA SER A 875 16.73 0.25 57.48
C SER A 875 18.17 -0.20 57.32
#